data_AF-A0A3D5GD13-F1
#
_entry.id   AF-A0A3D5GD13-F1
#
_cell.length_a   1.000
_cell.length_b   1.000
_cell.length_c   1.000
_cell.angle_alpha   90.00
_cell.angle_beta   90.00
_cell.angle_gamma   90.00
#
_symmetry.space_group_name_H-M   'P 1'
#
loop_
_entity.id
_entity.type
_entity.pdbx_description
1 polymer ?
#
loop_
_entity_poly.entity_id
_entity_poly.type
_entity_poly.pdbx_seq_one_letter_code
_entity_poly.pdbx_strand_id
1 'polypeptide(L)'
;MNSSLQVHEETASNYFHKGNLLKQSGKFEEAAAAYQRCTELNPDFSWYHHNLGEVLAKLGQRDGAEKSYRRACELNPNSAWSWHNLGEVLEQQGNLDEAVAAYRKAVEIYPDFYEFHNSLGKGLCLQGQLDESVSCLRRAIALDSESALPYQNLWEALARLGRVDEGMDCLRRAIELNPGEGDLYLKLAEALQGKNEFAEAVGYYRKAIQLKPDFHWLYYKLGTALSAQGQWEEAIASYSKAADLEPGSAIVHHYLGHTLSIVQRWEEAIASYRKALDIVPDAAVVYQHLGDALTRLGRWEQAVGAYRKSVEFDPNSLEAQDHLGFALYQLGRYDEAIATYRKALDVAPNSDVVSFHLGDAMAALQRWDEAIVNYLCAIDIKPNLSEVHHKLGDVFRQRGTNSDLDQAYQCYCKTIELNSDDIEVYHKLLSLKPNEPELYLQLGKALTQVNKNDEAIIFFQIVLQMKPESVEASKYLQDILDKRKIVYEDNNIEIVPINQAKIAQQIVLPYSHNPVVSVIIPVFNKIDYTLKCLRSLQGNISLDTEVEIIVINDASQDQTQFLLENVRGLRLINNTKNLGFIKSCNKAADSSHGKYLCFLNNDTEVRQGWLESLLKVMFLDKDVGAVGSKLIYPNGVLQEAGGVIWSNASGWNYGKMDNPDAPQYNYVRSVDYCSGASLLVRKQVFEDLDGFEKDFCPAYYEDTDLCFAIRNKLGLKVVYQPKSEVIHYEGITSGTSTTTGTKSYQEINAIKFQNKWQHTLENHLSSGHADNPLKAPRRLCGEKVILIVDDSLPCYDQDSGGNRLYQLIKIFKNYLNYHVIFAPDRAIKEEPYASELQDMGIEVLYTCENYAHSIEEQIKERLPLVNFAWICRPGLNQKYASMIRNYNANIKIIYDTVDLHYVRLKRLWELLPISQEKDEQAKEWQGTQELELSIARFVDLTVTVTEVEKTILRDQSISNVAVIPNIHQPNEVLGKNFQERQDILFIGGYKHLPNIDAVEWLCQSIMPKVWVHLPNVKVVLLGSHPPLAVQQLAIDKVIVTGYVKDVSSFFLSHKVFVAPLRYGAGMKGKIGQSLEYGLPIVSTTVGAEGMGLIHSKSVLIADTADGFAEQIVQLYTSERLWNKLASASQQALTPYTPEYVQVQLAKVMEQLS
;
A
#
# COMPACT_ATOMS: atom_id res chain seq x y z
N MET A 1 80.85 59.89 -28.60
CA MET A 1 80.74 60.98 -29.59
C MET A 1 79.26 61.12 -29.93
N ASN A 2 78.67 62.19 -29.43
CA ASN A 2 77.36 62.70 -29.86
C ASN A 2 77.44 63.12 -31.34
N SER A 3 76.45 62.74 -32.15
CA SER A 3 75.72 63.66 -33.07
C SER A 3 74.96 62.89 -34.16
N SER A 4 73.63 62.79 -34.03
CA SER A 4 72.67 63.18 -35.08
C SER A 4 71.23 63.02 -34.55
N LEU A 5 70.77 64.06 -33.84
CA LEU A 5 69.35 64.31 -33.60
C LEU A 5 68.65 64.52 -34.95
N GLN A 6 67.75 63.63 -35.34
CA GLN A 6 66.62 63.97 -36.21
C GLN A 6 65.48 64.44 -35.32
N VAL A 7 65.29 65.74 -35.25
CA VAL A 7 64.07 66.34 -34.70
C VAL A 7 62.96 66.06 -35.70
N HIS A 8 62.17 64.99 -35.48
CA HIS A 8 60.91 64.82 -36.18
C HIS A 8 59.91 65.82 -35.62
N GLU A 9 59.41 66.70 -36.47
CA GLU A 9 58.30 67.60 -36.18
C GLU A 9 57.12 66.80 -35.57
N GLU A 10 56.76 67.10 -34.32
CA GLU A 10 55.60 66.52 -33.62
C GLU A 10 54.30 67.05 -34.24
N THR A 11 53.92 66.50 -35.39
CA THR A 11 52.65 66.86 -36.03
C THR A 11 51.51 65.99 -35.52
N ALA A 12 50.31 66.56 -35.42
CA ALA A 12 49.09 65.82 -35.09
C ALA A 12 48.84 64.63 -36.05
N SER A 13 49.31 64.72 -37.30
CA SER A 13 49.19 63.65 -38.31
C SER A 13 50.01 62.40 -37.95
N ASN A 14 51.22 62.56 -37.40
CA ASN A 14 52.06 61.44 -36.97
C ASN A 14 51.43 60.69 -35.79
N TYR A 15 50.90 61.41 -34.79
CA TYR A 15 50.18 60.81 -33.68
C TYR A 15 48.87 60.15 -34.12
N PHE A 16 48.18 60.70 -35.12
CA PHE A 16 46.95 60.12 -35.66
C PHE A 16 47.22 58.78 -36.37
N HIS A 17 48.28 58.70 -37.18
CA HIS A 17 48.71 57.45 -37.80
C HIS A 17 49.10 56.39 -36.77
N LYS A 18 49.85 56.80 -35.74
CA LYS A 18 50.20 55.94 -34.60
C LYS A 18 48.95 55.44 -33.86
N GLY A 19 47.99 56.31 -33.58
CA GLY A 19 46.72 55.96 -32.94
C GLY A 19 45.94 54.92 -33.74
N ASN A 20 45.86 55.08 -35.07
CA ASN A 20 45.18 54.10 -35.94
C ASN A 20 45.84 52.71 -35.92
N LEU A 21 47.18 52.65 -35.97
CA LEU A 21 47.92 51.38 -35.88
C LEU A 21 47.73 50.69 -34.52
N LEU A 22 47.75 51.47 -33.44
CA LEU A 22 47.52 50.96 -32.08
C LEU A 22 46.08 50.45 -31.91
N LYS A 23 45.09 51.19 -32.45
CA LYS A 23 43.68 50.79 -32.48
C LYS A 23 43.50 49.46 -33.24
N GLN A 24 44.12 49.32 -34.40
CA GLN A 24 44.11 48.06 -35.18
C GLN A 24 44.78 46.89 -34.44
N SER A 25 45.79 47.19 -33.62
CA SER A 25 46.51 46.19 -32.81
C SER A 25 45.82 45.88 -31.47
N GLY A 26 44.63 46.43 -31.20
CA GLY A 26 43.87 46.22 -29.96
C GLY A 26 44.42 46.93 -28.72
N LYS A 27 45.43 47.79 -28.87
CA LYS A 27 46.06 48.52 -27.76
C LYS A 27 45.32 49.84 -27.49
N PHE A 28 44.13 49.72 -26.93
CA PHE A 28 43.19 50.83 -26.83
C PHE A 28 43.67 51.95 -25.89
N GLU A 29 44.32 51.66 -24.77
CA GLU A 29 44.84 52.68 -23.85
C GLU A 29 45.94 53.53 -24.50
N GLU A 30 46.87 52.89 -25.22
CA GLU A 30 47.93 53.57 -25.94
C GLU A 30 47.38 54.37 -27.14
N ALA A 31 46.35 53.84 -27.81
CA ALA A 31 45.66 54.53 -28.89
C ALA A 31 44.91 55.78 -28.37
N ALA A 32 44.22 55.68 -27.23
CA ALA A 32 43.54 56.81 -26.59
C ALA A 32 44.54 57.93 -26.25
N ALA A 33 45.70 57.59 -25.66
CA ALA A 33 46.75 58.57 -25.38
C ALA A 33 47.28 59.26 -26.66
N ALA A 34 47.45 58.50 -27.75
CA ALA A 34 47.89 59.04 -29.03
C ALA A 34 46.82 59.99 -29.65
N TYR A 35 45.54 59.62 -29.61
CA TYR A 35 44.46 60.49 -30.11
C TYR A 35 44.22 61.71 -29.21
N GLN A 36 44.38 61.58 -27.89
CA GLN A 36 44.33 62.72 -26.97
C GLN A 36 45.42 63.73 -27.32
N ARG A 37 46.64 63.26 -27.62
CA ARG A 37 47.71 64.14 -28.11
C ARG A 37 47.37 64.80 -29.45
N CYS A 38 46.63 64.12 -30.34
CA CYS A 38 46.12 64.74 -31.58
C CYS A 38 45.13 65.88 -31.28
N THR A 39 44.23 65.69 -30.32
CA THR A 39 43.26 66.72 -29.91
C THR A 39 43.90 67.92 -29.20
N GLU A 40 45.04 67.72 -28.52
CA GLU A 40 45.82 68.82 -27.92
C GLU A 40 46.58 69.64 -28.97
N LEU A 41 47.17 68.97 -29.96
CA LEU A 41 47.97 69.60 -31.02
C LEU A 41 47.10 70.30 -32.08
N ASN A 42 45.87 69.82 -32.30
CA ASN A 42 44.89 70.45 -33.18
C ASN A 42 43.46 70.21 -32.65
N PRO A 43 42.94 71.10 -31.80
CA PRO A 43 41.66 70.91 -31.12
C PRO A 43 40.43 71.09 -32.02
N ASP A 44 40.58 71.66 -33.22
CA ASP A 44 39.44 72.00 -34.10
C ASP A 44 39.16 70.94 -35.17
N PHE A 45 39.94 69.87 -35.23
CA PHE A 45 39.71 68.78 -36.19
C PHE A 45 38.82 67.69 -35.60
N SER A 46 37.56 67.65 -36.07
CA SER A 46 36.50 66.76 -35.55
C SER A 46 36.86 65.27 -35.54
N TRP A 47 37.61 64.79 -36.53
CA TRP A 47 37.92 63.36 -36.66
C TRP A 47 38.88 62.84 -35.58
N TYR A 48 39.72 63.69 -34.99
CA TYR A 48 40.56 63.30 -33.85
C TYR A 48 39.71 63.03 -32.60
N HIS A 49 38.74 63.90 -32.34
CA HIS A 49 37.78 63.73 -31.24
C HIS A 49 36.87 62.51 -31.47
N HIS A 50 36.45 62.24 -32.72
CA HIS A 50 35.70 61.04 -33.07
C HIS A 50 36.47 59.75 -32.75
N ASN A 51 37.73 59.64 -33.20
CA ASN A 51 38.54 58.44 -32.96
C ASN A 51 38.94 58.28 -31.48
N LEU A 52 39.15 59.40 -30.77
CA LEU A 52 39.34 59.38 -29.32
C LEU A 52 38.09 58.81 -28.62
N GLY A 53 36.90 59.29 -29.01
CA GLY A 53 35.62 58.80 -28.50
C GLY A 53 35.42 57.30 -28.74
N GLU A 54 35.74 56.81 -29.94
CA GLU A 54 35.61 55.39 -30.31
C GLU A 54 36.47 54.48 -29.42
N VAL A 55 37.71 54.87 -29.20
CA VAL A 55 38.63 54.08 -28.36
C VAL A 55 38.24 54.17 -26.88
N LEU A 56 37.82 55.34 -26.39
CA LEU A 56 37.33 55.49 -25.01
C LEU A 56 36.08 54.64 -24.76
N ALA A 57 35.17 54.55 -25.74
CA ALA A 57 34.00 53.68 -25.65
C ALA A 57 34.39 52.20 -25.56
N LYS A 58 35.38 51.76 -26.35
CA LYS A 58 35.94 50.38 -26.27
C LYS A 58 36.62 50.08 -24.94
N LEU A 59 37.18 51.10 -24.28
CA LEU A 59 37.75 50.99 -22.93
C LEU A 59 36.70 51.05 -21.80
N GLY A 60 35.41 51.21 -22.13
CA GLY A 60 34.35 51.39 -21.14
C GLY A 60 34.33 52.76 -20.46
N GLN A 61 35.15 53.72 -20.91
CA GLN A 61 35.22 55.08 -20.37
C GLN A 61 34.13 55.96 -20.98
N ARG A 62 32.88 55.67 -20.64
CA ARG A 62 31.66 56.23 -21.27
C ARG A 62 31.60 57.77 -21.20
N ASP A 63 31.89 58.37 -20.05
CA ASP A 63 31.83 59.83 -19.89
C ASP A 63 32.90 60.56 -20.72
N GLY A 64 34.07 59.95 -20.89
CA GLY A 64 35.14 60.48 -21.74
C GLY A 64 34.80 60.35 -23.23
N ALA A 65 34.20 59.22 -23.61
CA ALA A 65 33.72 58.97 -24.97
C ALA A 65 32.62 59.96 -25.36
N GLU A 66 31.63 60.17 -24.49
CA GLU A 66 30.55 61.13 -24.69
C GLU A 66 31.07 62.55 -24.92
N LYS A 67 31.97 63.05 -24.05
CA LYS A 67 32.58 64.38 -24.21
C LYS A 67 33.30 64.52 -25.54
N SER A 68 34.06 63.50 -25.92
CA SER A 68 34.82 63.48 -27.18
C SER A 68 33.87 63.47 -28.40
N TYR A 69 32.80 62.69 -28.36
CA TYR A 69 31.81 62.66 -29.43
C TYR A 69 30.98 63.93 -29.54
N ARG A 70 30.53 64.53 -28.42
CA ARG A 70 29.86 65.83 -28.44
C ARG A 70 30.75 66.90 -29.08
N ARG A 71 32.03 66.94 -28.72
CA ARG A 71 33.00 67.85 -29.34
C ARG A 71 33.19 67.58 -30.84
N ALA A 72 33.23 66.31 -31.24
CA ALA A 72 33.30 65.95 -32.66
C ALA A 72 32.05 66.42 -33.44
N CYS A 73 30.85 66.30 -32.86
CA CYS A 73 29.59 66.77 -33.44
C CYS A 73 29.48 68.30 -33.50
N GLU A 74 29.99 69.02 -32.49
CA GLU A 74 30.08 70.49 -32.50
C GLU A 74 30.98 71.01 -33.65
N LEU A 75 32.15 70.37 -33.81
CA LEU A 75 33.14 70.76 -34.82
C LEU A 75 32.72 70.37 -36.24
N ASN A 76 31.94 69.30 -36.39
CA ASN A 76 31.35 68.89 -37.67
C ASN A 76 29.92 68.36 -37.49
N PRO A 77 28.90 69.24 -37.57
CA PRO A 77 27.50 68.86 -37.42
C PRO A 77 26.99 67.89 -38.48
N ASN A 78 27.67 67.77 -39.63
CA ASN A 78 27.29 66.89 -40.74
C ASN A 78 27.96 65.50 -40.67
N SER A 79 28.54 65.11 -39.54
CA SER A 79 29.14 63.78 -39.36
C SER A 79 28.12 62.78 -38.82
N ALA A 80 27.47 62.02 -39.71
CA ALA A 80 26.48 61.01 -39.31
C ALA A 80 27.05 59.96 -38.33
N TRP A 81 28.28 59.49 -38.55
CA TRP A 81 28.97 58.52 -37.68
C TRP A 81 29.26 59.06 -36.27
N SER A 82 29.59 60.35 -36.14
CA SER A 82 29.81 60.94 -34.81
C SER A 82 28.49 61.04 -34.03
N TRP A 83 27.40 61.40 -34.69
CA TRP A 83 26.06 61.42 -34.08
C TRP A 83 25.57 60.02 -33.71
N HIS A 84 25.78 59.03 -34.58
CA HIS A 84 25.43 57.63 -34.29
C HIS A 84 26.17 57.10 -33.06
N ASN A 85 27.49 57.23 -33.02
CA ASN A 85 28.28 56.70 -31.91
C ASN A 85 28.07 57.50 -30.61
N LEU A 86 27.73 58.79 -30.69
CA LEU A 86 27.23 59.55 -29.53
C LEU A 86 25.95 58.92 -28.99
N GLY A 87 25.00 58.58 -29.88
CA GLY A 87 23.76 57.90 -29.54
C GLY A 87 24.00 56.55 -28.84
N GLU A 88 24.93 55.73 -29.33
CA GLU A 88 25.27 54.44 -28.72
C GLU A 88 25.81 54.59 -27.29
N VAL A 89 26.70 55.57 -27.06
CA VAL A 89 27.25 55.84 -25.72
C VAL A 89 26.16 56.34 -24.78
N LEU A 90 25.28 57.22 -25.24
CA LEU A 90 24.16 57.75 -24.45
C LEU A 90 23.13 56.65 -24.10
N GLU A 91 22.84 55.75 -25.03
CA GLU A 91 21.99 54.58 -24.80
C GLU A 91 22.58 53.68 -23.70
N GLN A 92 23.90 53.40 -23.76
CA GLN A 92 24.60 52.62 -22.74
C GLN A 92 24.66 53.30 -21.36
N GLN A 93 24.55 54.63 -21.30
CA GLN A 93 24.42 55.40 -20.06
C GLN A 93 22.96 55.49 -19.56
N GLY A 94 21.98 55.04 -20.34
CA GLY A 94 20.55 55.11 -20.01
C GLY A 94 19.87 56.43 -20.41
N ASN A 95 20.57 57.34 -21.08
CA ASN A 95 20.05 58.64 -21.51
C ASN A 95 19.29 58.51 -22.84
N LEU A 96 18.16 57.80 -22.82
CA LEU A 96 17.42 57.38 -24.01
C LEU A 96 16.91 58.56 -24.87
N ASP A 97 16.47 59.65 -24.25
CA ASP A 97 15.94 60.81 -24.99
C ASP A 97 17.00 61.48 -25.86
N GLU A 98 18.21 61.68 -25.32
CA GLU A 98 19.34 62.24 -26.06
C GLU A 98 19.92 61.25 -27.06
N ALA A 99 19.93 59.96 -26.74
CA ALA A 99 20.36 58.90 -27.67
C ALA A 99 19.49 58.88 -28.92
N VAL A 100 18.17 58.89 -28.77
CA VAL A 100 17.21 58.94 -29.90
C VAL A 100 17.37 60.24 -30.70
N ALA A 101 17.59 61.38 -30.04
CA ALA A 101 17.86 62.63 -30.74
C ALA A 101 19.14 62.57 -31.60
N ALA A 102 20.21 61.97 -31.06
CA ALA A 102 21.46 61.76 -31.78
C ALA A 102 21.31 60.78 -32.95
N TYR A 103 20.60 59.67 -32.77
CA TYR A 103 20.28 58.73 -33.85
C TYR A 103 19.42 59.36 -34.95
N ARG A 104 18.39 60.16 -34.60
CA ARG A 104 17.58 60.90 -35.57
C ARG A 104 18.45 61.85 -36.41
N LYS A 105 19.43 62.51 -35.80
CA LYS A 105 20.39 63.36 -36.53
C LYS A 105 21.29 62.55 -37.47
N ALA A 106 21.77 61.37 -37.07
CA ALA A 106 22.53 60.50 -37.95
C ALA A 106 21.72 60.07 -39.18
N VAL A 107 20.45 59.70 -38.99
CA VAL A 107 19.51 59.34 -40.07
C VAL A 107 19.18 60.53 -40.97
N GLU A 108 18.99 61.73 -40.42
CA GLU A 108 18.73 62.96 -41.20
C GLU A 108 19.89 63.30 -42.15
N ILE A 109 21.13 63.10 -41.68
CA ILE A 109 22.36 63.40 -42.45
C ILE A 109 22.63 62.34 -43.52
N TYR A 110 22.41 61.07 -43.21
CA TYR A 110 22.68 59.96 -44.13
C TYR A 110 21.55 58.91 -44.09
N PRO A 111 20.45 59.15 -44.83
CA PRO A 111 19.21 58.37 -44.70
C PRO A 111 19.23 56.99 -45.39
N ASP A 112 20.23 56.68 -46.21
CA ASP A 112 20.29 55.43 -46.99
C ASP A 112 21.23 54.38 -46.35
N PHE A 113 21.46 54.48 -45.04
CA PHE A 113 22.26 53.51 -44.27
C PHE A 113 21.39 52.80 -43.25
N TYR A 114 21.24 51.48 -43.43
CA TYR A 114 20.30 50.70 -42.64
C TYR A 114 20.63 50.67 -41.14
N GLU A 115 21.93 50.68 -40.76
CA GLU A 115 22.37 50.60 -39.36
C GLU A 115 21.88 51.81 -38.55
N PHE A 116 21.85 53.01 -39.15
CA PHE A 116 21.35 54.21 -38.46
C PHE A 116 19.85 54.12 -38.19
N HIS A 117 19.07 53.59 -39.14
CA HIS A 117 17.64 53.33 -38.95
C HIS A 117 17.40 52.20 -37.93
N ASN A 118 18.26 51.18 -37.91
CA ASN A 118 18.22 50.09 -36.95
C ASN A 118 18.49 50.57 -35.51
N SER A 119 19.54 51.37 -35.31
CA SER A 119 19.88 51.96 -34.01
C SER A 119 18.82 52.96 -33.53
N LEU A 120 18.28 53.79 -34.44
CA LEU A 120 17.16 54.66 -34.14
C LEU A 120 15.92 53.86 -33.72
N GLY A 121 15.58 52.82 -34.48
CA GLY A 121 14.45 51.93 -34.18
C GLY A 121 14.58 51.25 -32.81
N LYS A 122 15.76 50.70 -32.51
CA LYS A 122 16.07 50.11 -31.20
C LYS A 122 15.90 51.13 -30.07
N GLY A 123 16.47 52.33 -30.23
CA GLY A 123 16.35 53.41 -29.23
C GLY A 123 14.89 53.83 -28.99
N LEU A 124 14.11 54.00 -30.05
CA LEU A 124 12.67 54.31 -29.98
C LEU A 124 11.88 53.19 -29.30
N CYS A 125 12.23 51.92 -29.58
CA CYS A 125 11.63 50.78 -28.88
C CYS A 125 11.88 50.88 -27.38
N LEU A 126 13.14 51.08 -26.96
CA LEU A 126 13.50 51.23 -25.53
C LEU A 126 12.77 52.41 -24.86
N GLN A 127 12.58 53.52 -25.57
CA GLN A 127 11.81 54.69 -25.11
C GLN A 127 10.28 54.45 -25.05
N GLY A 128 9.79 53.35 -25.62
CA GLY A 128 8.35 53.03 -25.69
C GLY A 128 7.61 53.68 -26.85
N GLN A 129 8.31 54.34 -27.78
CA GLN A 129 7.73 54.90 -29.02
C GLN A 129 7.63 53.80 -30.10
N LEU A 130 6.75 52.83 -29.85
CA LEU A 130 6.73 51.55 -30.57
C LEU A 130 6.34 51.68 -32.05
N ASP A 131 5.36 52.53 -32.40
CA ASP A 131 4.93 52.70 -33.80
C ASP A 131 6.01 53.34 -34.69
N GLU A 132 6.71 54.35 -34.16
CA GLU A 132 7.84 54.98 -34.86
C GLU A 132 9.01 54.01 -34.98
N SER A 133 9.29 53.25 -33.92
CA SER A 133 10.28 52.16 -33.93
C SER A 133 10.01 51.17 -35.07
N VAL A 134 8.78 50.67 -35.20
CA VAL A 134 8.39 49.74 -36.28
C VAL A 134 8.63 50.36 -37.67
N SER A 135 8.30 51.65 -37.84
CA SER A 135 8.53 52.37 -39.09
C SER A 135 10.02 52.44 -39.45
N CYS A 136 10.87 52.84 -38.49
CA CYS A 136 12.32 52.91 -38.67
C CYS A 136 12.93 51.54 -38.97
N LEU A 137 12.50 50.48 -38.28
CA LEU A 137 13.02 49.13 -38.47
C LEU A 137 12.58 48.53 -39.81
N ARG A 138 11.36 48.79 -40.27
CA ARG A 138 10.92 48.42 -41.62
C ARG A 138 11.72 49.17 -42.70
N ARG A 139 12.08 50.44 -42.45
CA ARG A 139 12.96 51.19 -43.35
C ARG A 139 14.37 50.59 -43.38
N ALA A 140 14.92 50.18 -42.23
CA ALA A 140 16.20 49.48 -42.17
C ALA A 140 16.16 48.18 -43.00
N ILE A 141 15.12 47.35 -42.84
CA ILE A 141 14.92 46.12 -43.64
C ILE A 141 14.80 46.41 -45.14
N ALA A 142 14.11 47.50 -45.52
CA ALA A 142 13.97 47.90 -46.92
C ALA A 142 15.29 48.38 -47.55
N LEU A 143 16.23 48.87 -46.73
CA LEU A 143 17.56 49.30 -47.16
C LEU A 143 18.54 48.11 -47.24
N ASP A 144 18.44 47.14 -46.33
CA ASP A 144 19.19 45.89 -46.36
C ASP A 144 18.35 44.72 -45.81
N SER A 145 17.90 43.85 -46.70
CA SER A 145 17.09 42.66 -46.36
C SER A 145 17.92 41.45 -45.94
N GLU A 146 19.25 41.51 -46.05
CA GLU A 146 20.15 40.40 -45.70
C GLU A 146 20.72 40.53 -44.28
N SER A 147 20.47 41.65 -43.60
CA SER A 147 20.85 41.85 -42.21
C SER A 147 19.81 41.29 -41.25
N ALA A 148 20.23 40.41 -40.32
CA ALA A 148 19.33 39.82 -39.32
C ALA A 148 18.89 40.80 -38.22
N LEU A 149 19.75 41.77 -37.86
CA LEU A 149 19.56 42.66 -36.71
C LEU A 149 18.25 43.50 -36.77
N PRO A 150 17.88 44.11 -37.92
CA PRO A 150 16.61 44.83 -38.03
C PRO A 150 15.38 43.96 -37.79
N TYR A 151 15.40 42.70 -38.23
CA TYR A 151 14.30 41.75 -37.99
C TYR A 151 14.18 41.38 -36.51
N GLN A 152 15.30 41.23 -35.80
CA GLN A 152 15.31 40.97 -34.35
C GLN A 152 14.75 42.15 -33.54
N ASN A 153 15.18 43.36 -33.86
CA ASN A 153 14.68 44.57 -33.20
C ASN A 153 13.20 44.82 -33.54
N LEU A 154 12.77 44.45 -34.76
CA LEU A 154 11.37 44.56 -35.18
C LEU A 154 10.48 43.58 -34.41
N TRP A 155 10.95 42.35 -34.15
CA TRP A 155 10.29 41.42 -33.24
C TRP A 155 10.02 42.06 -31.87
N GLU A 156 11.03 42.64 -31.24
CA GLU A 156 10.91 43.24 -29.90
C GLU A 156 9.85 44.36 -29.86
N ALA A 157 9.85 45.23 -30.89
CA ALA A 157 8.87 46.30 -31.01
C ALA A 157 7.44 45.78 -31.26
N LEU A 158 7.28 44.77 -32.12
CA LEU A 158 5.98 44.16 -32.44
C LEU A 158 5.41 43.35 -31.25
N ALA A 159 6.26 42.63 -30.53
CA ALA A 159 5.87 41.89 -29.33
C ALA A 159 5.32 42.83 -28.24
N ARG A 160 5.97 43.97 -28.01
CA ARG A 160 5.50 45.01 -27.07
C ARG A 160 4.21 45.71 -27.52
N LEU A 161 3.92 45.73 -28.82
CA LEU A 161 2.64 46.19 -29.38
C LEU A 161 1.53 45.12 -29.33
N GLY A 162 1.84 43.89 -28.90
CA GLY A 162 0.91 42.76 -28.92
C GLY A 162 0.73 42.12 -30.31
N ARG A 163 1.48 42.55 -31.34
CA ARG A 163 1.44 42.01 -32.71
C ARG A 163 2.38 40.80 -32.84
N VAL A 164 2.15 39.79 -32.00
CA VAL A 164 3.07 38.65 -31.82
C VAL A 164 3.25 37.82 -33.10
N ASP A 165 2.19 37.60 -33.89
CA ASP A 165 2.26 36.78 -35.11
C ASP A 165 3.20 37.40 -36.17
N GLU A 166 3.03 38.69 -36.48
CA GLU A 166 3.94 39.41 -37.39
C GLU A 166 5.37 39.43 -36.87
N GLY A 167 5.52 39.51 -35.54
CA GLY A 167 6.82 39.44 -34.90
C GLY A 167 7.50 38.07 -35.05
N MET A 168 6.77 36.97 -34.92
CA MET A 168 7.31 35.62 -35.09
C MET A 168 7.81 35.39 -36.53
N ASP A 169 7.15 35.96 -37.53
CA ASP A 169 7.63 35.93 -38.91
C ASP A 169 8.96 36.69 -39.07
N CYS A 170 9.14 37.80 -38.35
CA CYS A 170 10.42 38.50 -38.29
C CYS A 170 11.50 37.63 -37.63
N LEU A 171 11.19 36.91 -36.55
CA LEU A 171 12.13 35.97 -35.92
C LEU A 171 12.51 34.81 -36.86
N ARG A 172 11.56 34.21 -37.58
CA ARG A 172 11.83 33.17 -38.56
C ARG A 172 12.79 33.68 -39.64
N ARG A 173 12.56 34.89 -40.15
CA ARG A 173 13.46 35.50 -41.14
C ARG A 173 14.85 35.80 -40.56
N ALA A 174 14.93 36.28 -39.31
CA ALA A 174 16.20 36.50 -38.63
C ALA A 174 16.99 35.18 -38.46
N ILE A 175 16.30 34.07 -38.17
CA ILE A 175 16.89 32.73 -38.06
C ILE A 175 17.42 32.24 -39.42
N GLU A 176 16.68 32.47 -40.52
CA GLU A 176 17.14 32.12 -41.87
C GLU A 176 18.44 32.84 -42.25
N LEU A 177 18.55 34.11 -41.86
CA LEU A 177 19.72 34.96 -42.13
C LEU A 177 20.90 34.67 -41.19
N ASN A 178 20.64 34.26 -39.94
CA ASN A 178 21.66 33.90 -38.96
C ASN A 178 21.30 32.63 -38.16
N PRO A 179 21.48 31.42 -38.74
CA PRO A 179 21.07 30.16 -38.12
C PRO A 179 21.94 29.73 -36.92
N GLY A 180 23.07 30.40 -36.67
CA GLY A 180 23.96 30.09 -35.55
C GLY A 180 23.55 30.72 -34.22
N GLU A 181 22.53 31.59 -34.20
CA GLU A 181 22.19 32.41 -33.05
C GLU A 181 21.09 31.78 -32.18
N GLY A 182 21.50 31.02 -31.16
CA GLY A 182 20.59 30.27 -30.28
C GLY A 182 19.51 31.11 -29.57
N ASP A 183 19.75 32.40 -29.32
CA ASP A 183 18.77 33.28 -28.66
C ASP A 183 17.53 33.55 -29.52
N LEU A 184 17.65 33.48 -30.85
CA LEU A 184 16.51 33.64 -31.75
C LEU A 184 15.56 32.45 -31.68
N TYR A 185 16.12 31.25 -31.61
CA TYR A 185 15.37 30.01 -31.40
C TYR A 185 14.64 30.02 -30.05
N LEU A 186 15.29 30.51 -28.99
CA LEU A 186 14.68 30.69 -27.66
C LEU A 186 13.49 31.66 -27.70
N LYS A 187 13.69 32.86 -28.25
CA LYS A 187 12.63 33.88 -28.34
C LYS A 187 11.42 33.39 -29.15
N LEU A 188 11.65 32.69 -30.26
CA LEU A 188 10.59 32.11 -31.07
C LEU A 188 9.84 31.00 -30.32
N ALA A 189 10.56 30.12 -29.62
CA ALA A 189 9.97 29.06 -28.82
C ALA A 189 9.11 29.60 -27.66
N GLU A 190 9.57 30.65 -26.97
CA GLU A 190 8.80 31.31 -25.90
C GLU A 190 7.54 32.00 -26.44
N ALA A 191 7.60 32.64 -27.61
CA ALA A 191 6.45 33.23 -28.28
C ALA A 191 5.39 32.16 -28.64
N LEU A 192 5.82 31.04 -29.22
CA LEU A 192 4.96 29.90 -29.54
C LEU A 192 4.35 29.27 -28.28
N GLN A 193 5.14 29.12 -27.22
CA GLN A 193 4.66 28.62 -25.94
C GLN A 193 3.60 29.56 -25.32
N GLY A 194 3.78 30.87 -25.41
CA GLY A 194 2.78 31.87 -24.99
C GLY A 194 1.46 31.79 -25.77
N LYS A 195 1.49 31.27 -26.99
CA LYS A 195 0.29 30.97 -27.81
C LYS A 195 -0.29 29.56 -27.57
N ASN A 196 0.26 28.80 -26.62
CA ASN A 196 -0.05 27.39 -26.37
C ASN A 196 0.26 26.46 -27.56
N GLU A 197 1.15 26.87 -28.48
CA GLU A 197 1.62 26.07 -29.62
C GLU A 197 2.83 25.21 -29.19
N PHE A 198 2.63 24.38 -28.15
CA PHE A 198 3.73 23.68 -27.45
C PHE A 198 4.55 22.74 -28.34
N ALA A 199 3.92 22.07 -29.31
CA ALA A 199 4.59 21.09 -30.17
C ALA A 199 5.67 21.73 -31.06
N GLU A 200 5.37 22.90 -31.64
CA GLU A 200 6.34 23.66 -32.44
C GLU A 200 7.43 24.28 -31.54
N ALA A 201 7.04 24.80 -30.37
CA ALA A 201 7.97 25.35 -29.38
C ALA A 201 9.04 24.34 -28.94
N VAL A 202 8.66 23.08 -28.67
CA VAL A 202 9.62 22.00 -28.32
C VAL A 202 10.67 21.80 -29.41
N GLY A 203 10.28 21.87 -30.69
CA GLY A 203 11.20 21.78 -31.82
C GLY A 203 12.27 22.87 -31.81
N TYR A 204 11.85 24.12 -31.58
CA TYR A 204 12.76 25.27 -31.51
C TYR A 204 13.61 25.28 -30.23
N TYR A 205 13.08 24.84 -29.07
CA TYR A 205 13.90 24.67 -27.86
C TYR A 205 15.01 23.64 -28.06
N ARG A 206 14.73 22.50 -28.70
CA ARG A 206 15.75 21.50 -29.03
C ARG A 206 16.83 22.07 -29.96
N LYS A 207 16.46 22.94 -30.91
CA LYS A 207 17.42 23.65 -31.77
C LYS A 207 18.26 24.66 -31.00
N ALA A 208 17.65 25.44 -30.09
CA ALA A 208 18.38 26.34 -29.21
C ALA A 208 19.40 25.58 -28.34
N ILE A 209 19.03 24.41 -27.80
CA ILE A 209 19.90 23.55 -26.99
C ILE A 209 21.09 23.03 -27.81
N GLN A 210 20.89 22.67 -29.08
CA GLN A 210 22.00 22.26 -29.97
C GLN A 210 23.05 23.35 -30.12
N LEU A 211 22.65 24.62 -30.08
CA LEU A 211 23.53 25.79 -30.22
C LEU A 211 24.11 26.26 -28.88
N LYS A 212 23.38 26.08 -27.77
CA LYS A 212 23.78 26.49 -26.42
C LYS A 212 23.52 25.35 -25.40
N PRO A 213 24.30 24.25 -25.44
CA PRO A 213 24.03 23.05 -24.65
C PRO A 213 24.22 23.21 -23.14
N ASP A 214 24.93 24.25 -22.69
CA ASP A 214 25.21 24.51 -21.27
C ASP A 214 24.28 25.57 -20.66
N PHE A 215 23.30 26.09 -21.42
CA PHE A 215 22.37 27.09 -20.91
C PHE A 215 21.16 26.45 -20.23
N HIS A 216 21.19 26.37 -18.90
CA HIS A 216 20.18 25.67 -18.08
C HIS A 216 18.73 26.12 -18.36
N TRP A 217 18.52 27.41 -18.66
CA TRP A 217 17.19 27.99 -18.90
C TRP A 217 16.47 27.34 -20.08
N LEU A 218 17.20 26.89 -21.11
CA LEU A 218 16.62 26.20 -22.27
C LEU A 218 16.01 24.84 -21.89
N TYR A 219 16.68 24.09 -21.02
CA TYR A 219 16.18 22.80 -20.54
C TYR A 219 14.99 22.98 -19.60
N TYR A 220 15.01 24.01 -18.75
CA TYR A 220 13.86 24.38 -17.93
C TYR A 220 12.63 24.70 -18.81
N LYS A 221 12.80 25.58 -19.82
CA LYS A 221 11.72 25.95 -20.74
C LYS A 221 11.22 24.77 -21.57
N LEU A 222 12.12 23.93 -22.08
CA LEU A 222 11.77 22.68 -22.75
C LEU A 222 10.93 21.78 -21.83
N GLY A 223 11.35 21.61 -20.57
CA GLY A 223 10.61 20.84 -19.56
C GLY A 223 9.19 21.38 -19.34
N THR A 224 9.01 22.71 -19.29
CA THR A 224 7.68 23.32 -19.14
C THR A 224 6.77 23.05 -20.34
N ALA A 225 7.31 23.14 -21.55
CA ALA A 225 6.56 22.87 -22.77
C ALA A 225 6.21 21.38 -22.94
N LEU A 226 7.08 20.47 -22.52
CA LEU A 226 6.84 19.02 -22.52
C LEU A 226 5.81 18.61 -21.47
N SER A 227 5.88 19.21 -20.27
CA SER A 227 4.93 18.99 -19.19
C SER A 227 3.52 19.43 -19.61
N ALA A 228 3.38 20.58 -20.29
CA ALA A 228 2.10 21.03 -20.83
C ALA A 228 1.50 20.10 -21.90
N GLN A 229 2.32 19.30 -22.60
CA GLN A 229 1.88 18.27 -23.56
C GLN A 229 1.57 16.92 -22.91
N GLY A 230 1.75 16.77 -21.59
CA GLY A 230 1.63 15.51 -20.90
C GLY A 230 2.78 14.53 -21.17
N GLN A 231 3.90 15.00 -21.73
CA GLN A 231 5.11 14.20 -21.95
C GLN A 231 5.98 14.21 -20.69
N TRP A 232 5.46 13.62 -19.62
CA TRP A 232 6.00 13.77 -18.26
C TRP A 232 7.44 13.27 -18.09
N GLU A 233 7.80 12.13 -18.67
CA GLU A 233 9.16 11.56 -18.52
C GLU A 233 10.23 12.37 -19.27
N GLU A 234 9.92 12.89 -20.46
CA GLU A 234 10.84 13.79 -21.17
C GLU A 234 10.97 15.14 -20.46
N ALA A 235 9.89 15.61 -19.83
CA ALA A 235 9.90 16.81 -19.00
C ALA A 235 10.80 16.62 -17.77
N ILE A 236 10.67 15.48 -17.07
CA ILE A 236 11.54 15.11 -15.94
C ILE A 236 13.00 15.10 -16.38
N ALA A 237 13.34 14.42 -17.48
CA ALA A 237 14.71 14.39 -17.99
C ALA A 237 15.26 15.80 -18.31
N SER A 238 14.43 16.67 -18.90
CA SER A 238 14.81 18.06 -19.20
C SER A 238 15.02 18.88 -17.92
N TYR A 239 14.13 18.77 -16.94
CA TYR A 239 14.29 19.46 -15.65
C TYR A 239 15.48 18.94 -14.85
N SER A 240 15.74 17.63 -14.83
CA SER A 240 16.94 17.07 -14.20
C SER A 240 18.20 17.62 -14.84
N LYS A 241 18.24 17.70 -16.19
CA LYS A 241 19.39 18.31 -16.88
C LYS A 241 19.55 19.80 -16.57
N ALA A 242 18.46 20.54 -16.44
CA ALA A 242 18.48 21.93 -15.98
C ALA A 242 19.05 22.06 -14.55
N ALA A 243 18.65 21.15 -13.64
CA ALA A 243 19.11 21.11 -12.26
C ALA A 243 20.59 20.71 -12.15
N ASP A 244 21.09 19.85 -13.04
CA ASP A 244 22.51 19.48 -13.10
C ASP A 244 23.39 20.65 -13.55
N LEU A 245 22.90 21.46 -14.51
CA LEU A 245 23.63 22.62 -15.03
C LEU A 245 23.62 23.80 -14.05
N GLU A 246 22.52 24.02 -13.35
CA GLU A 246 22.37 25.08 -12.35
C GLU A 246 21.70 24.53 -11.07
N PRO A 247 22.47 23.93 -10.15
CA PRO A 247 21.92 23.33 -8.94
C PRO A 247 21.22 24.32 -8.01
N GLY A 248 21.57 25.62 -8.09
CA GLY A 248 20.99 26.71 -7.30
C GLY A 248 19.64 27.23 -7.79
N SER A 249 19.00 26.59 -8.77
CA SER A 249 17.72 27.03 -9.30
C SER A 249 16.52 26.41 -8.58
N ALA A 250 15.98 27.10 -7.57
CA ALA A 250 14.82 26.64 -6.80
C ALA A 250 13.60 26.34 -7.68
N ILE A 251 13.36 27.18 -8.69
CA ILE A 251 12.25 27.01 -9.63
C ILE A 251 12.36 25.68 -10.39
N VAL A 252 13.55 25.29 -10.83
CA VAL A 252 13.75 24.02 -11.55
C VAL A 252 13.44 22.83 -10.64
N HIS A 253 13.94 22.84 -9.40
CA HIS A 253 13.67 21.76 -8.44
C HIS A 253 12.18 21.67 -8.06
N HIS A 254 11.47 22.81 -7.98
CA HIS A 254 10.03 22.84 -7.75
C HIS A 254 9.24 22.21 -8.91
N TYR A 255 9.52 22.61 -10.16
CA TYR A 255 8.84 22.04 -11.34
C TYR A 255 9.22 20.58 -11.60
N LEU A 256 10.45 20.18 -11.28
CA LEU A 256 10.87 18.77 -11.28
C LEU A 256 10.05 17.96 -10.27
N GLY A 257 9.96 18.44 -9.02
CA GLY A 257 9.18 17.81 -7.97
C GLY A 257 7.68 17.70 -8.33
N HIS A 258 7.11 18.76 -8.91
CA HIS A 258 5.72 18.78 -9.35
C HIS A 258 5.44 17.77 -10.46
N THR A 259 6.32 17.69 -11.45
CA THR A 259 6.19 16.71 -12.54
C THR A 259 6.36 15.28 -12.02
N LEU A 260 7.29 15.05 -11.09
CA LEU A 260 7.46 13.76 -10.40
C LEU A 260 6.22 13.37 -9.57
N SER A 261 5.53 14.34 -8.95
CA SER A 261 4.29 14.06 -8.21
C SER A 261 3.14 13.67 -9.14
N ILE A 262 3.04 14.24 -10.34
CA ILE A 262 2.02 13.87 -11.34
C ILE A 262 2.18 12.40 -11.76
N VAL A 263 3.43 11.93 -11.96
CA VAL A 263 3.73 10.52 -12.29
C VAL A 263 3.81 9.61 -11.06
N GLN A 264 3.40 10.10 -9.88
CA GLN A 264 3.34 9.34 -8.63
C GLN A 264 4.70 8.83 -8.10
N ARG A 265 5.81 9.46 -8.50
CA ARG A 265 7.16 9.20 -7.96
C ARG A 265 7.39 10.04 -6.70
N TRP A 266 6.59 9.75 -5.67
CA TRP A 266 6.42 10.61 -4.49
C TRP A 266 7.71 10.90 -3.71
N GLU A 267 8.59 9.92 -3.54
CA GLU A 267 9.86 10.10 -2.80
C GLU A 267 10.83 11.04 -3.53
N GLU A 268 10.92 10.91 -4.85
CA GLU A 268 11.77 11.77 -5.68
C GLU A 268 11.21 13.20 -5.76
N ALA A 269 9.88 13.31 -5.77
CA ALA A 269 9.19 14.59 -5.64
C ALA A 269 9.54 15.27 -4.31
N ILE A 270 9.45 14.55 -3.19
CA ILE A 270 9.82 15.06 -1.85
C ILE A 270 11.28 15.54 -1.84
N ALA A 271 12.21 14.75 -2.37
CA ALA A 271 13.62 15.12 -2.45
C ALA A 271 13.83 16.41 -3.27
N SER A 272 13.13 16.54 -4.40
CA SER A 272 13.21 17.74 -5.25
C SER A 272 12.60 18.97 -4.57
N TYR A 273 11.46 18.83 -3.88
CA TYR A 273 10.88 19.93 -3.11
C TYR A 273 11.77 20.38 -1.95
N ARG A 274 12.42 19.46 -1.23
CA ARG A 274 13.38 19.81 -0.18
C ARG A 274 14.55 20.61 -0.74
N LYS A 275 15.13 20.21 -1.88
CA LYS A 275 16.18 20.99 -2.56
C LYS A 275 15.72 22.39 -2.94
N ALA A 276 14.48 22.53 -3.44
CA ALA A 276 13.93 23.85 -3.74
C ALA A 276 13.82 24.73 -2.48
N LEU A 277 13.43 24.14 -1.34
CA LEU A 277 13.32 24.82 -0.05
C LEU A 277 14.67 25.11 0.61
N ASP A 278 15.70 24.32 0.36
CA ASP A 278 17.07 24.62 0.81
C ASP A 278 17.60 25.91 0.16
N ILE A 279 17.15 26.21 -1.06
CA ILE A 279 17.53 27.40 -1.83
C ILE A 279 16.63 28.59 -1.48
N VAL A 280 15.30 28.39 -1.43
CA VAL A 280 14.29 29.42 -1.09
C VAL A 280 13.43 28.91 0.08
N PRO A 281 13.83 29.17 1.34
CA PRO A 281 13.21 28.57 2.53
C PRO A 281 11.81 29.08 2.88
N ASP A 282 11.35 30.17 2.26
CA ASP A 282 10.07 30.84 2.50
C ASP A 282 9.04 30.63 1.37
N ALA A 283 9.31 29.69 0.46
CA ALA A 283 8.41 29.37 -0.66
C ALA A 283 7.17 28.58 -0.20
N ALA A 284 6.09 29.29 0.17
CA ALA A 284 4.84 28.71 0.66
C ALA A 284 4.28 27.58 -0.26
N VAL A 285 4.18 27.84 -1.56
CA VAL A 285 3.65 26.88 -2.56
C VAL A 285 4.46 25.57 -2.59
N VAL A 286 5.77 25.64 -2.36
CA VAL A 286 6.62 24.44 -2.35
C VAL A 286 6.37 23.60 -1.09
N TYR A 287 6.16 24.24 0.06
CA TYR A 287 5.74 23.53 1.28
C TYR A 287 4.36 22.89 1.13
N GLN A 288 3.41 23.54 0.46
CA GLN A 288 2.10 22.97 0.14
C GLN A 288 2.27 21.68 -0.68
N HIS A 289 2.99 21.75 -1.81
CA HIS A 289 3.22 20.58 -2.67
C HIS A 289 4.01 19.46 -1.98
N LEU A 290 4.96 19.82 -1.09
CA LEU A 290 5.67 18.86 -0.25
C LEU A 290 4.71 18.15 0.71
N GLY A 291 3.81 18.90 1.35
CA GLY A 291 2.75 18.35 2.20
C GLY A 291 1.85 17.39 1.42
N ASP A 292 1.45 17.75 0.21
CA ASP A 292 0.59 16.91 -0.64
C ASP A 292 1.27 15.58 -1.00
N ALA A 293 2.55 15.62 -1.35
CA ALA A 293 3.32 14.40 -1.63
C ALA A 293 3.48 13.52 -0.36
N LEU A 294 3.67 14.11 0.81
CA LEU A 294 3.77 13.39 2.09
C LEU A 294 2.43 12.76 2.50
N THR A 295 1.32 13.47 2.28
CA THR A 295 -0.05 12.98 2.47
C THR A 295 -0.32 11.74 1.63
N ARG A 296 0.09 11.72 0.36
CA ARG A 296 -0.07 10.56 -0.54
C ARG A 296 0.70 9.32 -0.07
N LEU A 297 1.77 9.50 0.70
CA LEU A 297 2.54 8.41 1.32
C LEU A 297 2.08 8.05 2.74
N GLY A 298 1.00 8.66 3.25
CA GLY A 298 0.50 8.45 4.61
C GLY A 298 1.43 8.98 5.71
N ARG A 299 2.37 9.89 5.37
CA ARG A 299 3.32 10.50 6.32
C ARG A 299 2.72 11.73 7.00
N TRP A 300 1.62 11.51 7.71
CA TRP A 300 0.74 12.58 8.20
C TRP A 300 1.43 13.63 9.07
N GLU A 301 2.29 13.24 10.03
CA GLU A 301 2.97 14.22 10.91
C GLU A 301 3.95 15.12 10.14
N GLN A 302 4.67 14.55 9.15
CA GLN A 302 5.55 15.34 8.28
C GLN A 302 4.74 16.27 7.37
N ALA A 303 3.59 15.79 6.85
CA ALA A 303 2.69 16.61 6.06
C ALA A 303 2.16 17.80 6.86
N VAL A 304 1.72 17.59 8.11
CA VAL A 304 1.33 18.68 9.04
C VAL A 304 2.46 19.67 9.23
N GLY A 305 3.71 19.20 9.40
CA GLY A 305 4.88 20.07 9.50
C GLY A 305 5.07 20.96 8.26
N ALA A 306 4.96 20.38 7.06
CA ALA A 306 5.07 21.10 5.80
C ALA A 306 3.90 22.10 5.61
N TYR A 307 2.66 21.69 5.81
CA TYR A 307 1.51 22.58 5.66
C TYR A 307 1.51 23.72 6.68
N ARG A 308 1.94 23.50 7.93
CA ARG A 308 2.12 24.58 8.91
C ARG A 308 3.09 25.65 8.41
N LYS A 309 4.20 25.23 7.80
CA LYS A 309 5.16 26.16 7.17
C LYS A 309 4.54 26.88 5.99
N SER A 310 3.77 26.19 5.15
CA SER A 310 3.02 26.82 4.06
C SER A 310 2.08 27.92 4.57
N VAL A 311 1.28 27.63 5.61
CA VAL A 311 0.34 28.58 6.22
C VAL A 311 1.04 29.70 7.00
N GLU A 312 2.23 29.45 7.54
CA GLU A 312 3.06 30.48 8.18
C GLU A 312 3.52 31.54 7.16
N PHE A 313 3.95 31.10 5.97
CA PHE A 313 4.45 32.00 4.91
C PHE A 313 3.33 32.60 4.06
N ASP A 314 2.22 31.88 3.84
CA ASP A 314 1.00 32.41 3.23
C ASP A 314 -0.24 32.09 4.07
N PRO A 315 -0.58 32.95 5.05
CA PRO A 315 -1.73 32.76 5.91
C PRO A 315 -3.09 32.86 5.20
N ASN A 316 -3.15 33.34 3.95
CA ASN A 316 -4.41 33.50 3.22
C ASN A 316 -4.65 32.37 2.20
N SER A 317 -3.78 31.36 2.15
CA SER A 317 -4.00 30.18 1.30
C SER A 317 -5.09 29.28 1.88
N LEU A 318 -6.27 29.31 1.25
CA LEU A 318 -7.40 28.44 1.60
C LEU A 318 -7.02 26.95 1.48
N GLU A 319 -6.35 26.59 0.39
CA GLU A 319 -5.95 25.20 0.09
C GLU A 319 -4.95 24.66 1.12
N ALA A 320 -3.93 25.44 1.48
CA ALA A 320 -2.95 25.03 2.49
C ALA A 320 -3.58 24.86 3.88
N GLN A 321 -4.56 25.70 4.25
CA GLN A 321 -5.27 25.58 5.52
C GLN A 321 -6.23 24.38 5.53
N ASP A 322 -6.96 24.14 4.44
CA ASP A 322 -7.81 22.96 4.30
C ASP A 322 -6.99 21.66 4.37
N HIS A 323 -5.90 21.58 3.60
CA HIS A 323 -5.00 20.41 3.61
C HIS A 323 -4.33 20.20 4.98
N LEU A 324 -3.96 21.27 5.69
CA LEU A 324 -3.48 21.18 7.07
C LEU A 324 -4.56 20.61 8.01
N GLY A 325 -5.79 21.12 7.92
CA GLY A 325 -6.92 20.63 8.71
C GLY A 325 -7.19 19.15 8.43
N PHE A 326 -7.13 18.74 7.16
CA PHE A 326 -7.33 17.35 6.75
C PHE A 326 -6.25 16.43 7.29
N ALA A 327 -4.97 16.82 7.17
CA ALA A 327 -3.87 16.04 7.73
C ALA A 327 -3.96 15.91 9.27
N LEU A 328 -4.40 16.97 9.96
CA LEU A 328 -4.66 16.93 11.41
C LEU A 328 -5.84 16.01 11.77
N TYR A 329 -6.90 16.02 10.96
CA TYR A 329 -8.05 15.12 11.12
C TYR A 329 -7.62 13.65 11.01
N GLN A 330 -6.81 13.29 10.01
CA GLN A 330 -6.29 11.93 9.83
C GLN A 330 -5.40 11.45 11.00
N LEU A 331 -4.74 12.38 11.70
CA LEU A 331 -3.99 12.09 12.92
C LEU A 331 -4.86 11.99 14.19
N GLY A 332 -6.18 12.18 14.08
CA GLY A 332 -7.10 12.24 15.22
C GLY A 332 -6.98 13.51 16.06
N ARG A 333 -6.27 14.53 15.59
CA ARG A 333 -6.07 15.83 16.27
C ARG A 333 -7.23 16.78 15.97
N TYR A 334 -8.45 16.34 16.27
CA TYR A 334 -9.68 16.98 15.81
C TYR A 334 -9.85 18.43 16.28
N ASP A 335 -9.47 18.77 17.51
CA ASP A 335 -9.55 20.16 18.00
C ASP A 335 -8.65 21.13 17.21
N GLU A 336 -7.45 20.68 16.82
CA GLU A 336 -6.54 21.47 15.99
C GLU A 336 -7.04 21.57 14.55
N ALA A 337 -7.62 20.48 14.02
CA ALA A 337 -8.27 20.49 12.70
C ALA A 337 -9.43 21.50 12.67
N ILE A 338 -10.32 21.48 13.68
CA ILE A 338 -11.43 22.43 13.82
C ILE A 338 -10.92 23.88 13.87
N ALA A 339 -9.88 24.15 14.66
CA ALA A 339 -9.29 25.49 14.73
C ALA A 339 -8.71 25.94 13.38
N THR A 340 -8.15 25.02 12.60
CA THR A 340 -7.59 25.30 11.27
C THR A 340 -8.69 25.54 10.25
N TYR A 341 -9.72 24.69 10.20
CA TYR A 341 -10.86 24.87 9.30
C TYR A 341 -11.65 26.15 9.58
N ARG A 342 -11.76 26.57 10.85
CA ARG A 342 -12.37 27.87 11.19
C ARG A 342 -11.59 29.05 10.59
N LYS A 343 -10.26 29.00 10.63
CA LYS A 343 -9.42 30.00 9.96
C LYS A 343 -9.60 29.96 8.44
N ALA A 344 -9.74 28.76 7.86
CA ALA A 344 -9.99 28.60 6.42
C ALA A 344 -11.33 29.26 6.02
N LEU A 345 -12.36 29.13 6.87
CA LEU A 345 -13.64 29.83 6.69
C LEU A 345 -13.57 31.34 6.97
N ASP A 346 -12.65 31.83 7.82
CA ASP A 346 -12.40 33.27 7.96
C ASP A 346 -11.84 33.86 6.65
N VAL A 347 -11.02 33.09 5.92
CA VAL A 347 -10.46 33.47 4.60
C VAL A 347 -11.52 33.36 3.51
N ALA A 348 -12.24 32.24 3.44
CA ALA A 348 -13.29 31.98 2.46
C ALA A 348 -14.57 31.45 3.12
N PRO A 349 -15.50 32.34 3.53
CA PRO A 349 -16.70 31.96 4.29
C PRO A 349 -17.69 31.05 3.55
N ASN A 350 -17.62 31.00 2.21
CA ASN A 350 -18.54 30.26 1.35
C ASN A 350 -17.89 29.01 0.73
N SER A 351 -17.06 28.28 1.48
CA SER A 351 -16.42 27.04 1.01
C SER A 351 -17.21 25.81 1.49
N ASP A 352 -17.88 25.12 0.55
CA ASP A 352 -18.63 23.89 0.84
C ASP A 352 -17.71 22.78 1.35
N VAL A 353 -16.51 22.63 0.75
CA VAL A 353 -15.52 21.62 1.12
C VAL A 353 -15.03 21.80 2.55
N VAL A 354 -14.68 23.03 2.94
CA VAL A 354 -14.17 23.31 4.29
C VAL A 354 -15.28 23.19 5.33
N SER A 355 -16.50 23.66 5.02
CA SER A 355 -17.66 23.47 5.91
C SER A 355 -17.98 21.98 6.11
N PHE A 356 -17.87 21.17 5.05
CA PHE A 356 -18.01 19.71 5.15
C PHE A 356 -16.93 19.09 6.05
N HIS A 357 -15.65 19.39 5.81
CA HIS A 357 -14.54 18.87 6.61
C HIS A 357 -14.62 19.30 8.09
N LEU A 358 -15.08 20.53 8.35
CA LEU A 358 -15.35 21.03 9.70
C LEU A 358 -16.49 20.24 10.38
N GLY A 359 -17.54 19.92 9.63
CA GLY A 359 -18.63 19.05 10.08
C GLY A 359 -18.15 17.66 10.47
N ASP A 360 -17.29 17.05 9.65
CA ASP A 360 -16.70 15.73 9.91
C ASP A 360 -15.81 15.75 11.17
N ALA A 361 -14.98 16.78 11.33
CA ALA A 361 -14.14 16.94 12.53
C ALA A 361 -14.97 17.11 13.81
N MET A 362 -16.09 17.83 13.73
CA MET A 362 -17.02 18.00 14.86
C MET A 362 -17.81 16.72 15.16
N ALA A 363 -18.23 15.98 14.13
CA ALA A 363 -18.90 14.69 14.28
C ALA A 363 -17.98 13.66 14.95
N ALA A 364 -16.69 13.64 14.62
CA ALA A 364 -15.70 12.77 15.27
C ALA A 364 -15.57 13.03 16.78
N LEU A 365 -15.79 14.27 17.23
CA LEU A 365 -15.85 14.66 18.65
C LEU A 365 -17.24 14.52 19.27
N GLN A 366 -18.21 13.95 18.55
CA GLN A 366 -19.61 13.82 18.98
C GLN A 366 -20.31 15.17 19.27
N ARG A 367 -19.84 16.25 18.64
CA ARG A 367 -20.46 17.59 18.74
C ARG A 367 -21.56 17.72 17.70
N TRP A 368 -22.61 16.91 17.87
CA TRP A 368 -23.64 16.67 16.86
C TRP A 368 -24.33 17.93 16.35
N ASP A 369 -24.70 18.85 17.25
CA ASP A 369 -25.40 20.08 16.88
C ASP A 369 -24.53 20.99 16.00
N GLU A 370 -23.24 21.12 16.31
CA GLU A 370 -22.31 21.91 15.51
C GLU A 370 -21.97 21.22 14.18
N ALA A 371 -21.86 19.89 14.18
CA ALA A 371 -21.67 19.12 12.95
C ALA A 371 -22.84 19.29 11.98
N ILE A 372 -24.08 19.21 12.48
CA ILE A 372 -25.31 19.43 11.69
C ILE A 372 -25.31 20.82 11.07
N VAL A 373 -24.98 21.87 11.84
CA VAL A 373 -24.93 23.24 11.32
C VAL A 373 -23.93 23.35 10.16
N ASN A 374 -22.74 22.77 10.29
CA ASN A 374 -21.71 22.86 9.26
C ASN A 374 -22.03 22.05 8.00
N TYR A 375 -22.65 20.87 8.15
CA TYR A 375 -23.17 20.14 6.99
C TYR A 375 -24.31 20.88 6.29
N LEU A 376 -25.22 21.52 7.03
CA LEU A 376 -26.26 22.36 6.44
C LEU A 376 -25.67 23.57 5.72
N CYS A 377 -24.62 24.21 6.26
CA CYS A 377 -23.90 25.27 5.55
C CYS A 377 -23.30 24.79 4.23
N ALA A 378 -22.66 23.60 4.21
CA ALA A 378 -22.14 23.02 2.98
C ALA A 378 -23.24 22.74 1.95
N ILE A 379 -24.40 22.25 2.41
CA ILE A 379 -25.59 22.00 1.56
C ILE A 379 -26.21 23.30 1.05
N ASP A 380 -26.28 24.36 1.87
CA ASP A 380 -26.81 25.67 1.47
C ASP A 380 -25.96 26.30 0.35
N ILE A 381 -24.64 26.08 0.39
CA ILE A 381 -23.71 26.51 -0.68
C ILE A 381 -23.88 25.62 -1.92
N LYS A 382 -23.88 24.30 -1.73
CA LYS A 382 -23.99 23.32 -2.82
C LYS A 382 -24.98 22.21 -2.48
N PRO A 383 -26.25 22.34 -2.91
CA PRO A 383 -27.34 21.44 -2.49
C PRO A 383 -27.22 19.97 -2.92
N ASN A 384 -26.47 19.71 -3.99
CA ASN A 384 -26.39 18.40 -4.64
C ASN A 384 -25.14 17.60 -4.23
N LEU A 385 -24.74 17.66 -2.96
CA LEU A 385 -23.62 16.92 -2.41
C LEU A 385 -24.09 15.64 -1.71
N SER A 386 -24.12 14.52 -2.46
CA SER A 386 -24.60 13.22 -1.97
C SER A 386 -23.91 12.76 -0.68
N GLU A 387 -22.57 12.88 -0.62
CA GLU A 387 -21.75 12.52 0.54
C GLU A 387 -22.11 13.34 1.80
N VAL A 388 -22.41 14.63 1.65
CA VAL A 388 -22.78 15.49 2.77
C VAL A 388 -24.16 15.13 3.31
N HIS A 389 -25.13 14.82 2.44
CA HIS A 389 -26.45 14.31 2.85
C HIS A 389 -26.31 12.97 3.59
N HIS A 390 -25.41 12.09 3.14
CA HIS A 390 -25.14 10.80 3.79
C HIS A 390 -24.62 10.99 5.22
N LYS A 391 -23.57 11.81 5.38
CA LYS A 391 -22.97 12.12 6.68
C LYS A 391 -23.92 12.84 7.61
N LEU A 392 -24.73 13.77 7.08
CA LEU A 392 -25.77 14.45 7.84
C LEU A 392 -26.84 13.46 8.35
N GLY A 393 -27.26 12.51 7.51
CA GLY A 393 -28.16 11.43 7.92
C GLY A 393 -27.58 10.55 9.03
N ASP A 394 -26.28 10.23 8.95
CA ASP A 394 -25.58 9.48 9.99
C ASP A 394 -25.52 10.24 11.31
N VAL A 395 -25.25 11.55 11.29
CA VAL A 395 -25.23 12.37 12.50
C VAL A 395 -26.62 12.49 13.13
N PHE A 396 -27.68 12.69 12.33
CA PHE A 396 -29.05 12.68 12.85
C PHE A 396 -29.37 11.32 13.52
N ARG A 397 -29.03 10.22 12.85
CA ARG A 397 -29.25 8.87 13.41
C ARG A 397 -28.50 8.65 14.72
N GLN A 398 -27.26 9.12 14.83
CA GLN A 398 -26.42 8.99 16.03
C GLN A 398 -26.89 9.89 17.19
N ARG A 399 -27.40 11.09 16.90
CA ARG A 399 -27.99 11.98 17.92
C ARG A 399 -29.27 11.39 18.53
N GLY A 400 -30.05 10.66 17.74
CA GLY A 400 -31.00 9.66 18.22
C GLY A 400 -32.34 10.18 18.79
N THR A 401 -32.74 11.44 18.52
CA THR A 401 -34.09 11.89 18.88
C THR A 401 -35.14 11.36 17.89
N ASN A 402 -36.41 11.25 18.30
CA ASN A 402 -37.48 10.78 17.39
C ASN A 402 -37.63 11.66 16.14
N SER A 403 -37.40 12.97 16.26
CA SER A 403 -37.40 13.90 15.12
C SER A 403 -36.20 13.68 14.20
N ASP A 404 -35.09 13.16 14.72
CA ASP A 404 -33.87 12.93 13.95
C ASP A 404 -33.96 11.70 13.06
N LEU A 405 -34.73 10.68 13.44
CA LEU A 405 -34.93 9.51 12.58
C LEU A 405 -35.66 9.87 11.28
N ASP A 406 -36.63 10.79 11.35
CA ASP A 406 -37.32 11.30 10.16
C ASP A 406 -36.39 12.18 9.32
N GLN A 407 -35.55 13.01 9.94
CA GLN A 407 -34.53 13.81 9.23
C GLN A 407 -33.45 12.92 8.60
N ALA A 408 -32.99 11.88 9.29
CA ALA A 408 -32.03 10.91 8.78
C ALA A 408 -32.61 10.17 7.55
N TYR A 409 -33.88 9.75 7.62
CA TYR A 409 -34.57 9.15 6.48
C TYR A 409 -34.63 10.11 5.29
N GLN A 410 -34.99 11.39 5.50
CA GLN A 410 -35.00 12.39 4.43
C GLN A 410 -33.62 12.61 3.80
N CYS A 411 -32.57 12.69 4.63
CA CYS A 411 -31.20 12.85 4.18
C CYS A 411 -30.75 11.65 3.34
N TYR A 412 -30.98 10.42 3.81
CA TYR A 412 -30.64 9.20 3.07
C TYR A 412 -31.44 9.08 1.76
N CYS A 413 -32.73 9.45 1.75
CA CYS A 413 -33.52 9.53 0.53
C CYS A 413 -32.91 10.53 -0.47
N LYS A 414 -32.40 11.67 0.01
CA LYS A 414 -31.72 12.64 -0.85
C LYS A 414 -30.39 12.12 -1.38
N THR A 415 -29.64 11.37 -0.57
CA THR A 415 -28.38 10.73 -0.99
C THR A 415 -28.61 9.78 -2.17
N ILE A 416 -29.61 8.89 -2.11
CA ILE A 416 -29.91 7.96 -3.20
C ILE A 416 -30.53 8.63 -4.43
N GLU A 417 -31.20 9.79 -4.26
CA GLU A 417 -31.67 10.61 -5.39
C GLU A 417 -30.48 11.19 -6.18
N LEU A 418 -29.42 11.59 -5.47
CA LEU A 418 -28.22 12.18 -6.06
C LEU A 418 -27.20 11.12 -6.53
N ASN A 419 -27.17 9.96 -5.86
CA ASN A 419 -26.30 8.82 -6.17
C ASN A 419 -27.07 7.51 -5.98
N SER A 420 -27.69 7.03 -7.05
CA SER A 420 -28.51 5.80 -7.02
C SER A 420 -27.72 4.51 -6.82
N ASP A 421 -26.39 4.56 -6.84
CA ASP A 421 -25.52 3.37 -6.73
C ASP A 421 -24.98 3.17 -5.31
N ASP A 422 -25.36 4.04 -4.36
CA ASP A 422 -24.95 3.94 -2.96
C ASP A 422 -25.72 2.85 -2.20
N ILE A 423 -25.21 1.62 -2.31
CA ILE A 423 -25.77 0.41 -1.70
C ILE A 423 -25.86 0.53 -0.17
N GLU A 424 -24.87 1.18 0.48
CA GLU A 424 -24.82 1.31 1.94
C GLU A 424 -26.04 2.10 2.44
N VAL A 425 -26.40 3.17 1.73
CA VAL A 425 -27.53 4.02 2.11
C VAL A 425 -28.86 3.29 1.93
N TYR A 426 -29.02 2.43 0.92
CA TYR A 426 -30.20 1.58 0.81
C TYR A 426 -30.39 0.67 2.02
N HIS A 427 -29.31 0.06 2.54
CA HIS A 427 -29.38 -0.73 3.77
C HIS A 427 -29.75 0.12 4.99
N LYS A 428 -29.21 1.34 5.10
CA LYS A 428 -29.56 2.30 6.15
C LYS A 428 -31.05 2.68 6.07
N LEU A 429 -31.59 2.95 4.88
CA LEU A 429 -33.01 3.25 4.65
C LEU A 429 -33.90 2.05 5.01
N LEU A 430 -33.54 0.84 4.59
CA LEU A 430 -34.27 -0.38 4.91
C LEU A 430 -34.28 -0.70 6.41
N SER A 431 -33.22 -0.31 7.15
CA SER A 431 -33.22 -0.43 8.62
C SER A 431 -34.25 0.50 9.28
N LEU A 432 -34.52 1.67 8.69
CA LEU A 432 -35.52 2.63 9.18
C LEU A 432 -36.95 2.26 8.73
N LYS A 433 -37.10 1.77 7.49
CA LYS A 433 -38.38 1.42 6.87
C LYS A 433 -38.30 0.05 6.16
N PRO A 434 -38.26 -1.07 6.90
CA PRO A 434 -38.07 -2.40 6.33
C PRO A 434 -39.25 -2.92 5.51
N ASN A 435 -40.39 -2.23 5.52
CA ASN A 435 -41.63 -2.64 4.85
C ASN A 435 -41.89 -1.88 3.54
N GLU A 436 -40.93 -1.13 3.01
CA GLU A 436 -41.08 -0.37 1.76
C GLU A 436 -40.55 -1.19 0.55
N PRO A 437 -41.42 -1.84 -0.25
CA PRO A 437 -40.99 -2.68 -1.37
C PRO A 437 -40.24 -1.89 -2.46
N GLU A 438 -40.48 -0.59 -2.58
CA GLU A 438 -39.80 0.27 -3.55
C GLU A 438 -38.29 0.41 -3.25
N LEU A 439 -37.90 0.43 -1.97
CA LEU A 439 -36.49 0.50 -1.58
C LEU A 439 -35.73 -0.78 -1.95
N TYR A 440 -36.34 -1.95 -1.76
CA TYR A 440 -35.77 -3.22 -2.20
C TYR A 440 -35.66 -3.30 -3.73
N LEU A 441 -36.64 -2.75 -4.45
CA LEU A 441 -36.61 -2.69 -5.92
C LEU A 441 -35.47 -1.82 -6.41
N GLN A 442 -35.28 -0.63 -5.82
CA GLN A 442 -34.20 0.27 -6.19
C GLN A 442 -32.82 -0.31 -5.83
N LEU A 443 -32.68 -0.93 -4.65
CA LEU A 443 -31.45 -1.63 -4.26
C LEU A 443 -31.09 -2.76 -5.26
N GLY A 444 -32.08 -3.56 -5.67
CA GLY A 444 -31.87 -4.57 -6.71
C GLY A 444 -31.37 -3.97 -8.03
N LYS A 445 -31.91 -2.81 -8.45
CA LYS A 445 -31.45 -2.08 -9.64
C LYS A 445 -30.01 -1.56 -9.48
N ALA A 446 -29.69 -0.95 -8.35
CA ALA A 446 -28.34 -0.45 -8.04
C ALA A 446 -27.29 -1.58 -8.08
N LEU A 447 -27.60 -2.72 -7.45
CA LEU A 447 -26.75 -3.92 -7.48
C LEU A 447 -26.53 -4.48 -8.89
N THR A 448 -27.55 -4.39 -9.74
CA THR A 448 -27.44 -4.78 -11.15
C THR A 448 -26.48 -3.85 -11.91
N GLN A 449 -26.51 -2.54 -11.64
CA GLN A 449 -25.63 -1.56 -12.29
C GLN A 449 -24.16 -1.77 -11.93
N VAL A 450 -23.87 -2.17 -10.69
CA VAL A 450 -22.51 -2.51 -10.23
C VAL A 450 -22.10 -3.97 -10.51
N ASN A 451 -22.84 -4.69 -11.37
CA ASN A 451 -22.61 -6.10 -11.73
C ASN A 451 -22.71 -7.13 -10.57
N LYS A 452 -23.29 -6.78 -9.42
CA LYS A 452 -23.60 -7.70 -8.31
C LYS A 452 -24.94 -8.41 -8.54
N ASN A 453 -25.02 -9.14 -9.65
CA ASN A 453 -26.27 -9.74 -10.14
C ASN A 453 -26.86 -10.83 -9.21
N ASP A 454 -26.04 -11.58 -8.49
CA ASP A 454 -26.51 -12.59 -7.53
C ASP A 454 -27.25 -11.98 -6.34
N GLU A 455 -26.73 -10.85 -5.84
CA GLU A 455 -27.35 -10.11 -4.74
C GLU A 455 -28.64 -9.42 -5.23
N ALA A 456 -28.61 -8.84 -6.43
CA ALA A 456 -29.78 -8.21 -7.04
C ALA A 456 -30.99 -9.17 -7.16
N ILE A 457 -30.76 -10.44 -7.50
CA ILE A 457 -31.80 -11.48 -7.60
C ILE A 457 -32.57 -11.61 -6.28
N ILE A 458 -31.86 -11.62 -5.14
CA ILE A 458 -32.47 -11.78 -3.81
C ILE A 458 -33.45 -10.64 -3.55
N PHE A 459 -33.03 -9.40 -3.85
CA PHE A 459 -33.88 -8.23 -3.60
C PHE A 459 -35.07 -8.16 -4.55
N PHE A 460 -34.93 -8.54 -5.82
CA PHE A 460 -36.09 -8.66 -6.72
C PHE A 460 -37.06 -9.76 -6.26
N GLN A 461 -36.56 -10.87 -5.70
CA GLN A 461 -37.42 -11.90 -5.12
C GLN A 461 -38.16 -11.41 -3.88
N ILE A 462 -37.52 -10.63 -3.00
CA ILE A 462 -38.16 -10.00 -1.85
C ILE A 462 -39.29 -9.06 -2.32
N VAL A 463 -39.04 -8.24 -3.35
CA VAL A 463 -40.07 -7.37 -3.93
C VAL A 463 -41.25 -8.19 -4.46
N LEU A 464 -41.00 -9.31 -5.14
CA LEU A 464 -42.07 -10.18 -5.65
C LEU A 464 -42.80 -10.95 -4.55
N GLN A 465 -42.15 -11.19 -3.40
CA GLN A 465 -42.82 -11.76 -2.24
C GLN A 465 -43.75 -10.74 -1.56
N MET A 466 -43.31 -9.48 -1.47
CA MET A 466 -44.09 -8.39 -0.88
C MET A 466 -45.18 -7.87 -1.83
N LYS A 467 -44.87 -7.85 -3.13
CA LYS A 467 -45.70 -7.32 -4.21
C LYS A 467 -45.62 -8.23 -5.45
N PRO A 468 -46.36 -9.36 -5.44
CA PRO A 468 -46.32 -10.38 -6.50
C PRO A 468 -46.61 -9.85 -7.91
N GLU A 469 -47.36 -8.75 -8.01
CA GLU A 469 -47.71 -8.07 -9.25
C GLU A 469 -46.65 -7.06 -9.75
N SER A 470 -45.47 -6.99 -9.12
CA SER A 470 -44.39 -6.08 -9.54
C SER A 470 -43.80 -6.52 -10.89
N VAL A 471 -44.31 -5.92 -11.96
CA VAL A 471 -43.86 -6.14 -13.34
C VAL A 471 -42.37 -5.77 -13.48
N GLU A 472 -41.94 -4.72 -12.80
CA GLU A 472 -40.56 -4.22 -12.94
C GLU A 472 -39.54 -5.15 -12.27
N ALA A 473 -39.81 -5.64 -11.05
CA ALA A 473 -38.95 -6.64 -10.39
C ALA A 473 -38.89 -7.95 -11.20
N SER A 474 -40.03 -8.38 -11.74
CA SER A 474 -40.10 -9.57 -12.61
C SER A 474 -39.25 -9.41 -13.86
N LYS A 475 -39.29 -8.23 -14.49
CA LYS A 475 -38.53 -7.93 -15.71
C LYS A 475 -37.03 -7.90 -15.45
N TYR A 476 -36.57 -7.19 -14.43
CA TYR A 476 -35.14 -7.14 -14.10
C TYR A 476 -34.59 -8.51 -13.70
N LEU A 477 -35.34 -9.28 -12.92
CA LEU A 477 -35.01 -10.65 -12.58
C LEU A 477 -34.89 -11.52 -13.84
N GLN A 478 -35.83 -11.41 -14.77
CA GLN A 478 -35.81 -12.13 -16.04
C GLN A 478 -34.61 -11.72 -16.91
N ASP A 479 -34.33 -10.43 -17.04
CA ASP A 479 -33.20 -9.91 -17.83
C ASP A 479 -31.84 -10.41 -17.30
N ILE A 480 -31.67 -10.50 -15.97
CA ILE A 480 -30.47 -11.07 -15.33
C ILE A 480 -30.35 -12.57 -15.62
N LEU A 481 -31.46 -13.31 -15.51
CA LEU A 481 -31.51 -14.75 -15.77
C LEU A 481 -31.30 -15.10 -17.25
N ASP A 482 -31.76 -14.24 -18.16
CA ASP A 482 -31.59 -14.40 -19.60
C ASP A 482 -30.15 -14.10 -20.04
N LYS A 483 -29.51 -13.05 -19.49
CA LYS A 483 -28.09 -12.76 -19.73
C LYS A 483 -27.14 -13.84 -19.21
N ARG A 484 -27.55 -14.60 -18.18
CA ARG A 484 -26.80 -15.78 -17.69
C ARG A 484 -26.83 -16.96 -18.66
N LYS A 485 -27.72 -16.96 -19.65
CA LYS A 485 -27.84 -18.04 -20.64
C LYS A 485 -27.20 -17.64 -21.97
N ILE A 486 -25.95 -18.04 -22.20
CA ILE A 486 -25.47 -18.24 -23.58
C ILE A 486 -26.13 -19.52 -24.12
N VAL A 487 -26.96 -19.32 -25.15
CA VAL A 487 -27.59 -20.25 -26.12
C VAL A 487 -28.53 -21.32 -25.54
N TYR A 488 -29.84 -21.09 -25.69
CA TYR A 488 -30.72 -22.03 -26.39
C TYR A 488 -31.79 -21.25 -27.15
N GLU A 489 -31.98 -21.62 -28.41
CA GLU A 489 -32.98 -21.06 -29.33
C GLU A 489 -34.42 -21.33 -28.88
N ASP A 490 -35.27 -20.38 -29.26
CA ASP A 490 -36.72 -20.42 -29.45
C ASP A 490 -37.68 -20.58 -28.24
N ASN A 491 -38.26 -19.41 -27.92
CA ASN A 491 -39.69 -19.08 -27.80
C ASN A 491 -40.60 -19.80 -26.76
N ASN A 492 -41.31 -18.92 -26.03
CA ASN A 492 -42.50 -19.10 -25.17
C ASN A 492 -42.28 -19.67 -23.76
N ILE A 493 -42.22 -18.74 -22.78
CA ILE A 493 -42.35 -19.07 -21.35
C ILE A 493 -43.83 -18.97 -20.97
N GLU A 494 -44.49 -20.14 -20.98
CA GLU A 494 -45.61 -20.40 -20.08
C GLU A 494 -45.05 -20.69 -18.67
N ILE A 495 -45.65 -20.10 -17.64
CA ILE A 495 -45.38 -20.45 -16.24
C ILE A 495 -45.96 -21.85 -15.99
N VAL A 496 -45.14 -22.89 -16.14
CA VAL A 496 -45.52 -24.29 -15.87
C VAL A 496 -45.11 -24.67 -14.43
N PRO A 497 -45.96 -25.35 -13.63
CA PRO A 497 -45.63 -25.80 -12.30
C PRO A 497 -44.37 -26.68 -12.29
N ILE A 498 -43.52 -26.52 -11.26
CA ILE A 498 -42.29 -27.29 -11.09
C ILE A 498 -42.63 -28.79 -11.10
N ASN A 499 -42.24 -29.48 -12.17
CA ASN A 499 -42.41 -30.92 -12.27
C ASN A 499 -41.32 -31.62 -11.42
N GLN A 500 -41.63 -31.91 -10.15
CA GLN A 500 -40.74 -32.61 -9.21
C GLN A 500 -40.19 -33.93 -9.77
N ALA A 501 -40.96 -34.66 -10.59
CA ALA A 501 -40.50 -35.88 -11.25
C ALA A 501 -39.38 -35.62 -12.27
N LYS A 502 -39.48 -34.52 -13.03
CA LYS A 502 -38.41 -34.09 -13.93
C LYS A 502 -37.16 -33.69 -13.16
N ILE A 503 -37.31 -33.02 -12.01
CA ILE A 503 -36.18 -32.67 -11.14
C ILE A 503 -35.47 -33.92 -10.64
N ALA A 504 -36.20 -34.88 -10.08
CA ALA A 504 -35.62 -36.12 -9.55
C ALA A 504 -34.82 -36.89 -10.61
N GLN A 505 -35.33 -36.98 -11.84
CA GLN A 505 -34.66 -37.66 -12.97
C GLN A 505 -33.39 -36.97 -13.45
N GLN A 506 -33.24 -35.67 -13.20
CA GLN A 506 -32.06 -34.88 -13.60
C GLN A 506 -30.92 -34.95 -12.58
N ILE A 507 -31.21 -35.37 -11.35
CA ILE A 507 -30.19 -35.48 -10.29
C ILE A 507 -29.35 -36.73 -10.54
N VAL A 508 -28.04 -36.51 -10.69
CA VAL A 508 -27.04 -37.57 -10.81
C VAL A 508 -26.03 -37.39 -9.69
N LEU A 509 -26.08 -38.28 -8.72
CA LEU A 509 -25.23 -38.23 -7.54
C LEU A 509 -23.93 -39.01 -7.76
N PRO A 510 -22.81 -38.58 -7.15
CA PRO A 510 -21.60 -39.38 -7.12
C PRO A 510 -21.84 -40.70 -6.38
N TYR A 511 -21.26 -41.78 -6.90
CA TYR A 511 -21.39 -43.12 -6.34
C TYR A 511 -20.08 -43.90 -6.54
N SER A 512 -19.57 -44.48 -5.46
CA SER A 512 -18.46 -45.44 -5.46
C SER A 512 -18.88 -46.76 -4.82
N HIS A 513 -18.35 -47.87 -5.34
CA HIS A 513 -18.49 -49.19 -4.73
C HIS A 513 -17.62 -49.37 -3.47
N ASN A 514 -16.56 -48.56 -3.33
CA ASN A 514 -15.67 -48.56 -2.17
C ASN A 514 -15.61 -47.14 -1.58
N PRO A 515 -16.72 -46.61 -1.04
CA PRO A 515 -16.78 -45.23 -0.61
C PRO A 515 -15.85 -44.99 0.60
N VAL A 516 -15.21 -43.83 0.64
CA VAL A 516 -14.52 -43.32 1.83
C VAL A 516 -15.54 -42.76 2.83
N VAL A 517 -16.61 -42.12 2.33
CA VAL A 517 -17.69 -41.54 3.15
C VAL A 517 -19.06 -42.08 2.74
N SER A 518 -19.85 -42.44 3.75
CA SER A 518 -21.29 -42.69 3.57
C SER A 518 -22.09 -41.49 4.08
N VAL A 519 -22.71 -40.75 3.17
CA VAL A 519 -23.62 -39.65 3.51
C VAL A 519 -25.00 -40.23 3.78
N ILE A 520 -25.52 -40.04 4.99
CA ILE A 520 -26.77 -40.61 5.47
C ILE A 520 -27.78 -39.47 5.67
N ILE A 521 -28.88 -39.53 4.93
CA ILE A 521 -29.95 -38.52 4.95
C ILE A 521 -31.26 -39.21 5.38
N PRO A 522 -31.72 -39.00 6.63
CA PRO A 522 -33.03 -39.47 7.06
C PRO A 522 -34.14 -38.57 6.49
N VAL A 523 -35.22 -39.18 6.00
CA VAL A 523 -36.33 -38.46 5.36
C VAL A 523 -37.68 -38.97 5.88
N PHE A 524 -38.55 -38.03 6.24
CA PHE A 524 -39.98 -38.26 6.48
C PHE A 524 -40.80 -37.10 5.88
N ASN A 525 -41.38 -37.34 4.69
CA ASN A 525 -42.04 -36.35 3.84
C ASN A 525 -41.11 -35.21 3.38
N LYS A 526 -41.70 -34.10 2.88
CA LYS A 526 -41.01 -32.86 2.47
C LYS A 526 -40.06 -33.08 1.29
N ILE A 527 -40.53 -33.78 0.27
CA ILE A 527 -39.75 -34.10 -0.92
C ILE A 527 -39.09 -32.88 -1.59
N ASP A 528 -39.71 -31.69 -1.56
CA ASP A 528 -39.12 -30.47 -2.14
C ASP A 528 -37.76 -30.11 -1.53
N TYR A 529 -37.64 -30.19 -0.21
CA TYR A 529 -36.39 -29.92 0.50
C TYR A 529 -35.38 -31.04 0.26
N THR A 530 -35.85 -32.29 0.26
CA THR A 530 -35.00 -33.45 -0.03
C THR A 530 -34.37 -33.34 -1.43
N LEU A 531 -35.14 -32.96 -2.46
CA LEU A 531 -34.61 -32.76 -3.82
C LEU A 531 -33.64 -31.57 -3.89
N LYS A 532 -33.87 -30.49 -3.14
CA LYS A 532 -32.91 -29.38 -3.02
C LYS A 532 -31.59 -29.84 -2.38
N CYS A 533 -31.67 -30.58 -1.27
CA CYS A 533 -30.51 -31.17 -0.61
C CYS A 533 -29.71 -32.06 -1.57
N LEU A 534 -30.36 -33.01 -2.24
CA LEU A 534 -29.70 -33.90 -3.20
C LEU A 534 -29.09 -33.13 -4.39
N ARG A 535 -29.77 -32.09 -4.89
CA ARG A 535 -29.20 -31.23 -5.94
C ARG A 535 -27.98 -30.45 -5.45
N SER A 536 -27.99 -29.97 -4.21
CA SER A 536 -26.82 -29.30 -3.63
C SER A 536 -25.63 -30.27 -3.50
N LEU A 537 -25.86 -31.55 -3.18
CA LEU A 537 -24.80 -32.57 -3.14
C LEU A 537 -24.19 -32.85 -4.52
N GLN A 538 -25.01 -32.92 -5.57
CA GLN A 538 -24.53 -33.15 -6.95
C GLN A 538 -23.48 -32.12 -7.40
N GLY A 539 -23.61 -30.86 -6.97
CA GLY A 539 -22.73 -29.76 -7.40
C GLY A 539 -21.56 -29.46 -6.48
N ASN A 540 -21.53 -29.98 -5.24
CA ASN A 540 -20.63 -29.49 -4.19
C ASN A 540 -19.77 -30.58 -3.52
N ILE A 541 -19.74 -31.80 -4.07
CA ILE A 541 -18.80 -32.86 -3.68
C ILE A 541 -17.72 -32.96 -4.76
N SER A 542 -16.44 -32.99 -4.37
CA SER A 542 -15.33 -33.17 -5.31
C SER A 542 -15.40 -34.52 -6.03
N LEU A 543 -15.00 -34.54 -7.30
CA LEU A 543 -14.92 -35.77 -8.10
C LEU A 543 -13.89 -36.77 -7.56
N ASP A 544 -12.90 -36.29 -6.79
CA ASP A 544 -11.86 -37.13 -6.17
C ASP A 544 -12.32 -37.76 -4.85
N THR A 545 -13.47 -37.35 -4.31
CA THR A 545 -14.00 -37.87 -3.05
C THR A 545 -14.91 -39.07 -3.33
N GLU A 546 -14.46 -40.27 -3.03
CA GLU A 546 -15.28 -41.49 -3.15
C GLU A 546 -16.38 -41.53 -2.09
N VAL A 547 -17.64 -41.43 -2.50
CA VAL A 547 -18.80 -41.40 -1.61
C VAL A 547 -19.89 -42.38 -2.00
N GLU A 548 -20.72 -42.77 -1.03
CA GLU A 548 -22.07 -43.29 -1.29
C GLU A 548 -23.09 -42.37 -0.59
N ILE A 549 -24.21 -42.08 -1.26
CA ILE A 549 -25.29 -41.29 -0.68
C ILE A 549 -26.46 -42.22 -0.39
N ILE A 550 -26.80 -42.33 0.89
CA ILE A 550 -27.84 -43.18 1.44
C ILE A 550 -28.98 -42.28 1.93
N VAL A 551 -30.14 -42.38 1.28
CA VAL A 551 -31.37 -41.80 1.83
C VAL A 551 -32.14 -42.90 2.55
N ILE A 552 -32.38 -42.72 3.84
CA ILE A 552 -33.27 -43.59 4.61
C ILE A 552 -34.65 -42.95 4.74
N ASN A 553 -35.58 -43.44 3.91
CA ASN A 553 -36.97 -43.01 3.92
C ASN A 553 -37.73 -43.73 5.05
N ASP A 554 -38.13 -42.96 6.06
CA ASP A 554 -38.73 -43.46 7.29
C ASP A 554 -40.26 -43.57 7.19
N ALA A 555 -40.72 -44.29 6.16
CA ALA A 555 -42.13 -44.46 5.82
C ALA A 555 -42.87 -43.14 5.52
N SER A 556 -42.30 -42.30 4.63
CA SER A 556 -42.96 -41.10 4.11
C SER A 556 -44.32 -41.42 3.49
N GLN A 557 -45.26 -40.48 3.64
CA GLN A 557 -46.65 -40.56 3.17
C GLN A 557 -46.90 -39.71 1.92
N ASP A 558 -45.96 -38.85 1.54
CA ASP A 558 -45.99 -38.07 0.29
C ASP A 558 -45.31 -38.83 -0.88
N GLN A 559 -45.02 -38.12 -1.97
CA GLN A 559 -44.41 -38.71 -3.18
C GLN A 559 -42.92 -39.08 -3.03
N THR A 560 -42.33 -38.94 -1.82
CA THR A 560 -40.89 -39.14 -1.57
C THR A 560 -40.38 -40.47 -2.11
N GLN A 561 -41.00 -41.60 -1.74
CA GLN A 561 -40.51 -42.91 -2.17
C GLN A 561 -40.46 -43.03 -3.69
N PHE A 562 -41.57 -42.71 -4.36
CA PHE A 562 -41.69 -42.81 -5.82
C PHE A 562 -40.71 -41.90 -6.55
N LEU A 563 -40.52 -40.66 -6.08
CA LEU A 563 -39.64 -39.71 -6.74
C LEU A 563 -38.15 -40.06 -6.53
N LEU A 564 -37.76 -40.53 -5.34
CA LEU A 564 -36.38 -40.87 -5.03
C LEU A 564 -35.89 -42.15 -5.73
N GLU A 565 -36.79 -43.09 -6.04
CA GLU A 565 -36.47 -44.27 -6.88
C GLU A 565 -35.94 -43.88 -8.27
N ASN A 566 -36.21 -42.65 -8.73
CA ASN A 566 -35.77 -42.14 -10.04
C ASN A 566 -34.44 -41.36 -9.99
N VAL A 567 -33.82 -41.16 -8.82
CA VAL A 567 -32.55 -40.42 -8.67
C VAL A 567 -31.37 -41.36 -8.94
N ARG A 568 -30.50 -40.99 -9.89
CA ARG A 568 -29.34 -41.82 -10.25
C ARG A 568 -28.20 -41.66 -9.25
N GLY A 569 -27.55 -42.78 -8.90
CA GLY A 569 -26.44 -42.80 -7.93
C GLY A 569 -26.90 -42.80 -6.46
N LEU A 570 -28.21 -42.72 -6.19
CA LEU A 570 -28.77 -42.76 -4.85
C LEU A 570 -28.98 -44.20 -4.37
N ARG A 571 -28.61 -44.48 -3.11
CA ARG A 571 -28.99 -45.71 -2.41
C ARG A 571 -30.17 -45.43 -1.49
N LEU A 572 -31.37 -45.84 -1.90
CA LEU A 572 -32.59 -45.66 -1.13
C LEU A 572 -32.86 -46.86 -0.20
N ILE A 573 -33.02 -46.60 1.10
CA ILE A 573 -33.44 -47.59 2.10
C ILE A 573 -34.82 -47.19 2.63
N ASN A 574 -35.80 -48.08 2.54
CA ASN A 574 -37.17 -47.81 3.00
C ASN A 574 -37.46 -48.55 4.32
N ASN A 575 -37.99 -47.84 5.31
CA ASN A 575 -38.62 -48.44 6.48
C ASN A 575 -40.10 -48.73 6.22
N THR A 576 -40.61 -49.82 6.79
CA THR A 576 -42.03 -50.21 6.65
C THR A 576 -42.96 -49.46 7.61
N LYS A 577 -42.40 -48.75 8.60
CA LYS A 577 -43.09 -47.89 9.56
C LYS A 577 -42.13 -46.78 9.99
N ASN A 578 -42.66 -45.64 10.44
CA ASN A 578 -41.86 -44.54 10.98
C ASN A 578 -41.17 -44.98 12.29
N LEU A 579 -39.84 -45.06 12.28
CA LEU A 579 -38.98 -45.47 13.38
C LEU A 579 -38.39 -44.29 14.17
N GLY A 580 -38.45 -43.08 13.63
CA GLY A 580 -37.80 -41.88 14.14
C GLY A 580 -36.36 -41.73 13.65
N PHE A 581 -35.79 -40.55 13.87
CA PHE A 581 -34.44 -40.16 13.42
C PHE A 581 -33.39 -41.16 13.89
N ILE A 582 -33.34 -41.43 15.20
CA ILE A 582 -32.30 -42.24 15.85
C ILE A 582 -32.23 -43.66 15.26
N LYS A 583 -33.36 -44.37 15.23
CA LYS A 583 -33.42 -45.76 14.76
C LYS A 583 -33.18 -45.87 13.25
N SER A 584 -33.62 -44.87 12.48
CA SER A 584 -33.37 -44.79 11.05
C SER A 584 -31.89 -44.56 10.76
N CYS A 585 -31.26 -43.58 11.40
CA CYS A 585 -29.83 -43.30 11.25
C CYS A 585 -28.96 -44.50 11.63
N ASN A 586 -29.23 -45.17 12.77
CA ASN A 586 -28.49 -46.37 13.18
C ASN A 586 -28.62 -47.50 12.15
N LYS A 587 -29.83 -47.76 11.65
CA LYS A 587 -30.06 -48.78 10.61
C LYS A 587 -29.31 -48.46 9.31
N ALA A 588 -29.31 -47.19 8.89
CA ALA A 588 -28.57 -46.76 7.70
C ALA A 588 -27.05 -46.92 7.91
N ALA A 589 -26.53 -46.53 9.08
CA ALA A 589 -25.13 -46.67 9.46
C ALA A 589 -24.66 -48.13 9.44
N ASP A 590 -25.44 -49.07 9.99
CA ASP A 590 -25.12 -50.51 9.97
C ASP A 590 -24.96 -51.05 8.54
N SER A 591 -25.72 -50.49 7.59
CA SER A 591 -25.72 -50.91 6.18
C SER A 591 -24.72 -50.16 5.30
N SER A 592 -23.99 -49.19 5.86
CA SER A 592 -23.06 -48.31 5.15
C SER A 592 -21.70 -48.98 4.92
N HIS A 593 -20.91 -48.49 3.97
CA HIS A 593 -19.61 -49.03 3.58
C HIS A 593 -18.44 -48.08 3.84
N GLY A 594 -18.73 -46.78 4.04
CA GLY A 594 -17.74 -45.74 4.24
C GLY A 594 -16.96 -45.88 5.55
N LYS A 595 -15.70 -45.45 5.53
CA LYS A 595 -14.88 -45.32 6.74
C LYS A 595 -15.38 -44.20 7.65
N TYR A 596 -16.02 -43.19 7.05
CA TYR A 596 -16.65 -42.08 7.76
C TYR A 596 -18.15 -42.06 7.47
N LEU A 597 -18.94 -41.72 8.48
CA LEU A 597 -20.38 -41.54 8.39
C LEU A 597 -20.67 -40.04 8.43
N CYS A 598 -21.36 -39.50 7.43
CA CYS A 598 -21.79 -38.11 7.40
C CYS A 598 -23.31 -38.05 7.55
N PHE A 599 -23.80 -37.66 8.72
CA PHE A 599 -25.22 -37.43 8.94
C PHE A 599 -25.57 -36.03 8.45
N LEU A 600 -26.57 -35.93 7.56
CA LEU A 600 -27.01 -34.69 6.94
C LEU A 600 -28.54 -34.64 6.94
N ASN A 601 -29.12 -33.55 7.44
CA ASN A 601 -30.58 -33.39 7.39
C ASN A 601 -31.07 -33.11 5.96
N ASN A 602 -32.28 -33.53 5.64
CA ASN A 602 -32.86 -33.35 4.30
C ASN A 602 -33.30 -31.91 3.98
N ASP A 603 -33.36 -31.03 4.99
CA ASP A 603 -33.64 -29.60 4.88
C ASP A 603 -32.36 -28.74 4.89
N THR A 604 -31.32 -29.23 4.23
CA THR A 604 -30.03 -28.56 4.08
C THR A 604 -29.65 -28.32 2.61
N GLU A 605 -28.85 -27.30 2.36
CA GLU A 605 -28.13 -27.08 1.10
C GLU A 605 -26.64 -26.91 1.41
N VAL A 606 -25.81 -27.81 0.92
CA VAL A 606 -24.37 -27.80 1.17
C VAL A 606 -23.65 -26.85 0.20
N ARG A 607 -22.57 -26.20 0.64
CA ARG A 607 -21.75 -25.31 -0.20
C ARG A 607 -20.47 -26.01 -0.67
N GLN A 608 -19.80 -25.38 -1.63
CA GLN A 608 -18.59 -25.92 -2.26
C GLN A 608 -17.50 -26.23 -1.22
N GLY A 609 -16.92 -27.43 -1.28
CA GLY A 609 -15.78 -27.82 -0.43
C GLY A 609 -16.15 -28.19 1.02
N TRP A 610 -17.44 -28.31 1.33
CA TRP A 610 -17.91 -28.59 2.69
C TRP A 610 -17.37 -29.93 3.22
N LEU A 611 -17.59 -31.02 2.48
CA LEU A 611 -17.23 -32.37 2.90
C LEU A 611 -15.71 -32.55 2.95
N GLU A 612 -15.00 -32.00 1.97
CA GLU A 612 -13.53 -32.03 1.90
C GLU A 612 -12.90 -31.32 3.11
N SER A 613 -13.50 -30.21 3.55
CA SER A 613 -13.06 -29.47 4.73
C SER A 613 -13.24 -30.29 6.02
N LEU A 614 -14.35 -31.02 6.17
CA LEU A 614 -14.57 -31.93 7.30
C LEU A 614 -13.59 -33.11 7.28
N LEU A 615 -13.38 -33.71 6.09
CA LEU A 615 -12.45 -34.82 5.89
C LEU A 615 -11.01 -34.43 6.19
N LYS A 616 -10.57 -33.23 5.77
CA LYS A 616 -9.22 -32.73 6.03
C LYS A 616 -8.89 -32.76 7.53
N VAL A 617 -9.82 -32.36 8.39
CA VAL A 617 -9.66 -32.42 9.85
C VAL A 617 -9.50 -33.87 10.32
N MET A 618 -10.37 -34.78 9.86
CA MET A 618 -10.31 -36.20 10.20
C MET A 618 -9.04 -36.91 9.72
N PHE A 619 -8.43 -36.44 8.62
CA PHE A 619 -7.18 -37.02 8.12
C PHE A 619 -5.95 -36.51 8.87
N LEU A 620 -5.93 -35.23 9.23
CA LEU A 620 -4.78 -34.60 9.89
C LEU A 620 -4.69 -34.91 11.39
N ASP A 621 -5.82 -35.06 12.09
CA ASP A 621 -5.85 -35.34 13.52
C ASP A 621 -6.59 -36.65 13.82
N LYS A 622 -5.83 -37.66 14.30
CA LYS A 622 -6.36 -38.98 14.66
C LYS A 622 -7.19 -38.95 15.95
N ASP A 623 -7.00 -37.94 16.79
CA ASP A 623 -7.72 -37.79 18.06
C ASP A 623 -9.10 -37.17 17.86
N VAL A 624 -9.47 -36.79 16.63
CA VAL A 624 -10.82 -36.28 16.31
C VAL A 624 -11.76 -37.44 16.02
N GLY A 625 -12.85 -37.54 16.79
CA GLY A 625 -13.91 -38.53 16.63
C GLY A 625 -15.09 -38.05 15.78
N ALA A 626 -15.41 -36.76 15.85
CA ALA A 626 -16.47 -36.13 15.06
C ALA A 626 -16.10 -34.69 14.62
N VAL A 627 -16.61 -34.26 13.46
CA VAL A 627 -16.46 -32.89 12.93
C VAL A 627 -17.80 -32.38 12.41
N GLY A 628 -18.15 -31.13 12.72
CA GLY A 628 -19.37 -30.50 12.20
C GLY A 628 -19.14 -29.19 11.44
N SER A 629 -20.17 -28.81 10.70
CA SER A 629 -20.19 -27.65 9.80
C SER A 629 -20.62 -26.34 10.47
N LYS A 630 -20.32 -25.22 9.83
CA LYS A 630 -20.97 -23.92 10.02
C LYS A 630 -22.35 -23.94 9.41
N LEU A 631 -23.37 -23.74 10.25
CA LEU A 631 -24.75 -23.66 9.81
C LEU A 631 -25.14 -22.20 9.61
N ILE A 632 -25.74 -21.92 8.45
CA ILE A 632 -26.15 -20.58 8.04
C ILE A 632 -27.63 -20.63 7.67
N TYR A 633 -28.39 -19.61 8.07
CA TYR A 633 -29.77 -19.48 7.63
C TYR A 633 -29.85 -19.09 6.15
N PRO A 634 -30.97 -19.38 5.45
CA PRO A 634 -31.13 -19.00 4.05
C PRO A 634 -31.00 -17.49 3.75
N ASN A 635 -31.21 -16.63 4.76
CA ASN A 635 -31.03 -15.17 4.66
C ASN A 635 -29.57 -14.72 4.85
N GLY A 636 -28.63 -15.64 5.04
CA GLY A 636 -27.20 -15.36 5.18
C GLY A 636 -26.71 -15.13 6.62
N VAL A 637 -27.57 -15.08 7.63
CA VAL A 637 -27.11 -14.89 9.04
C VAL A 637 -26.68 -16.22 9.67
N LEU A 638 -25.75 -16.16 10.63
CA LEU A 638 -25.20 -17.34 11.28
C LEU A 638 -26.28 -18.05 12.11
N GLN A 639 -26.36 -19.38 11.98
CA GLN A 639 -27.27 -20.21 12.77
C GLN A 639 -26.53 -20.92 13.90
N GLU A 640 -25.39 -21.54 13.60
CA GLU A 640 -24.59 -22.29 14.57
C GLU A 640 -23.13 -22.36 14.12
N ALA A 641 -22.23 -21.97 15.01
CA ALA A 641 -20.80 -22.18 14.89
C ALA A 641 -20.35 -23.22 15.95
N GLY A 642 -20.94 -24.41 15.91
CA GLY A 642 -20.86 -25.39 16.98
C GLY A 642 -21.71 -25.02 18.22
N GLY A 643 -21.94 -26.01 19.07
CA GLY A 643 -22.81 -25.89 20.22
C GLY A 643 -22.06 -25.79 21.55
N VAL A 644 -22.64 -25.07 22.49
CA VAL A 644 -22.24 -25.01 23.90
C VAL A 644 -23.32 -25.66 24.74
N ILE A 645 -22.93 -26.53 25.69
CA ILE A 645 -23.83 -27.06 26.72
C ILE A 645 -23.51 -26.40 28.06
N TRP A 646 -24.52 -25.78 28.67
CA TRP A 646 -24.42 -25.19 30.00
C TRP A 646 -24.53 -26.24 31.11
N SER A 647 -24.15 -25.87 32.34
CA SER A 647 -24.20 -26.78 33.49
C SER A 647 -25.60 -27.31 33.85
N ASN A 648 -26.66 -26.64 33.41
CA ASN A 648 -28.05 -27.10 33.54
C ASN A 648 -28.51 -27.96 32.34
N ALA A 649 -27.57 -28.48 31.55
CA ALA A 649 -27.78 -29.24 30.33
C ALA A 649 -28.41 -28.48 29.15
N SER A 650 -28.76 -27.19 29.26
CA SER A 650 -29.34 -26.47 28.12
C SER A 650 -28.28 -26.19 27.05
N GLY A 651 -28.68 -26.31 25.78
CA GLY A 651 -27.84 -26.02 24.63
C GLY A 651 -27.93 -24.57 24.15
N TRP A 652 -26.81 -24.03 23.69
CA TRP A 652 -26.71 -22.75 23.01
C TRP A 652 -25.97 -22.91 21.69
N ASN A 653 -26.66 -22.58 20.60
CA ASN A 653 -26.07 -22.53 19.26
C ASN A 653 -25.20 -21.27 19.19
N TYR A 654 -23.87 -21.46 19.22
CA TYR A 654 -22.95 -20.34 19.32
C TYR A 654 -23.02 -19.47 18.06
N GLY A 655 -23.18 -18.16 18.24
CA GLY A 655 -23.30 -17.19 17.14
C GLY A 655 -24.65 -17.14 16.45
N LYS A 656 -25.70 -17.75 17.01
CA LYS A 656 -27.05 -17.68 16.45
C LYS A 656 -27.51 -16.22 16.24
N MET A 657 -27.98 -15.91 15.03
CA MET A 657 -28.40 -14.58 14.54
C MET A 657 -27.27 -13.55 14.45
N ASP A 658 -26.01 -13.97 14.57
CA ASP A 658 -24.85 -13.09 14.45
C ASP A 658 -24.31 -13.08 13.01
N ASN A 659 -23.29 -12.27 12.79
CA ASN A 659 -22.57 -12.17 11.53
C ASN A 659 -21.69 -13.42 11.30
N PRO A 660 -21.89 -14.18 10.20
CA PRO A 660 -21.10 -15.36 9.92
C PRO A 660 -19.62 -15.06 9.61
N ASP A 661 -19.26 -13.84 9.22
CA ASP A 661 -17.90 -13.46 8.84
C ASP A 661 -17.04 -12.99 10.02
N ALA A 662 -17.63 -12.85 11.22
CA ALA A 662 -16.91 -12.39 12.39
C ALA A 662 -15.78 -13.36 12.81
N PRO A 663 -14.59 -12.87 13.18
CA PRO A 663 -13.40 -13.68 13.50
C PRO A 663 -13.62 -14.81 14.49
N GLN A 664 -14.45 -14.60 15.51
CA GLN A 664 -14.75 -15.60 16.54
C GLN A 664 -15.40 -16.88 15.99
N TYR A 665 -15.98 -16.83 14.80
CA TYR A 665 -16.65 -17.97 14.18
C TYR A 665 -15.80 -18.64 13.10
N ASN A 666 -14.69 -18.04 12.66
CA ASN A 666 -13.99 -18.45 11.44
C ASN A 666 -12.62 -19.12 11.70
N TYR A 667 -12.49 -19.91 12.77
CA TYR A 667 -11.35 -20.80 12.99
C TYR A 667 -11.78 -22.19 13.50
N VAL A 668 -10.96 -23.21 13.22
CA VAL A 668 -11.20 -24.60 13.65
C VAL A 668 -11.07 -24.70 15.17
N ARG A 669 -12.03 -25.32 15.85
CA ARG A 669 -11.97 -25.46 17.31
C ARG A 669 -12.68 -26.69 17.84
N SER A 670 -12.24 -27.16 19.02
CA SER A 670 -12.98 -28.18 19.75
C SER A 670 -14.24 -27.57 20.38
N VAL A 671 -15.37 -28.28 20.30
CA VAL A 671 -16.68 -27.82 20.77
C VAL A 671 -17.36 -28.90 21.62
N ASP A 672 -18.47 -28.54 22.27
CA ASP A 672 -19.22 -29.53 23.07
C ASP A 672 -19.95 -30.53 22.21
N TYR A 673 -20.62 -30.02 21.20
CA TYR A 673 -21.30 -30.80 20.18
C TYR A 673 -21.38 -30.01 18.87
N CYS A 674 -21.63 -30.74 17.80
CA CYS A 674 -22.09 -30.18 16.53
C CYS A 674 -23.44 -30.81 16.22
N SER A 675 -24.36 -30.01 15.67
CA SER A 675 -25.69 -30.52 15.33
C SER A 675 -25.63 -31.65 14.28
N GLY A 676 -26.52 -32.63 14.44
CA GLY A 676 -26.80 -33.67 13.47
C GLY A 676 -27.29 -33.16 12.10
N ALA A 677 -27.55 -31.85 11.97
CA ALA A 677 -27.82 -31.20 10.68
C ALA A 677 -26.69 -31.41 9.66
N SER A 678 -25.43 -31.47 10.11
CA SER A 678 -24.26 -31.83 9.30
C SER A 678 -23.11 -32.29 10.20
N LEU A 679 -23.00 -33.60 10.42
CA LEU A 679 -22.03 -34.20 11.35
C LEU A 679 -21.29 -35.37 10.70
N LEU A 680 -19.96 -35.26 10.59
CA LEU A 680 -19.07 -36.33 10.12
C LEU A 680 -18.47 -37.07 11.32
N VAL A 681 -18.56 -38.40 11.35
CA VAL A 681 -18.08 -39.26 12.45
C VAL A 681 -17.26 -40.41 11.88
N ARG A 682 -16.22 -40.86 12.58
CA ARG A 682 -15.53 -42.10 12.22
C ARG A 682 -16.48 -43.28 12.44
N LYS A 683 -16.62 -44.17 11.44
CA LYS A 683 -17.53 -45.32 11.56
C LYS A 683 -17.20 -46.20 12.77
N GLN A 684 -15.92 -46.52 12.97
CA GLN A 684 -15.46 -47.29 14.14
C GLN A 684 -15.87 -46.63 15.47
N VAL A 685 -15.72 -45.31 15.59
CA VAL A 685 -16.11 -44.56 16.80
C VAL A 685 -17.61 -44.64 17.04
N PHE A 686 -18.41 -44.57 15.97
CA PHE A 686 -19.87 -44.71 16.05
C PHE A 686 -20.28 -46.13 16.47
N GLU A 687 -19.60 -47.16 15.95
CA GLU A 687 -19.82 -48.57 16.31
C GLU A 687 -19.42 -48.87 17.76
N ASP A 688 -18.27 -48.36 18.21
CA ASP A 688 -17.77 -48.51 19.59
C ASP A 688 -18.74 -47.91 20.62
N LEU A 689 -19.61 -46.99 20.20
CA LEU A 689 -20.63 -46.34 21.02
C LEU A 689 -22.04 -46.94 20.88
N ASP A 690 -22.23 -48.02 20.10
CA ASP A 690 -23.55 -48.59 19.74
C ASP A 690 -24.49 -47.59 19.01
N GLY A 691 -23.90 -46.67 18.25
CA GLY A 691 -24.59 -45.66 17.46
C GLY A 691 -25.24 -44.54 18.27
N PHE A 692 -26.31 -43.93 17.74
CA PHE A 692 -27.10 -42.95 18.48
C PHE A 692 -27.87 -43.63 19.62
N GLU A 693 -27.84 -43.02 20.80
CA GLU A 693 -28.44 -43.56 22.03
C GLU A 693 -29.97 -43.66 21.93
N LYS A 694 -30.48 -44.88 22.16
CA LYS A 694 -31.88 -45.25 21.90
C LYS A 694 -32.82 -44.65 22.95
N ASP A 695 -32.32 -44.31 24.13
CA ASP A 695 -33.11 -43.69 25.21
C ASP A 695 -33.59 -42.25 24.90
N PHE A 696 -32.99 -41.60 23.90
CA PHE A 696 -33.40 -40.29 23.40
C PHE A 696 -34.46 -40.35 22.27
N CYS A 697 -34.97 -41.54 21.93
CA CYS A 697 -36.01 -41.66 20.91
C CYS A 697 -37.26 -40.79 21.21
N PRO A 698 -37.87 -40.17 20.18
CA PRO A 698 -37.57 -40.32 18.76
C PRO A 698 -36.51 -39.35 18.18
N ALA A 699 -36.19 -38.24 18.85
CA ALA A 699 -35.20 -37.22 18.42
C ALA A 699 -34.88 -36.22 19.56
N TYR A 700 -33.95 -35.30 19.31
CA TYR A 700 -33.37 -34.28 20.20
C TYR A 700 -32.44 -34.85 21.29
N TYR A 701 -31.25 -34.23 21.43
CA TYR A 701 -30.10 -34.62 22.28
C TYR A 701 -29.32 -35.87 21.82
N GLU A 702 -29.70 -36.50 20.71
CA GLU A 702 -28.98 -37.63 20.12
C GLU A 702 -27.59 -37.25 19.60
N ASP A 703 -27.48 -36.10 18.95
CA ASP A 703 -26.24 -35.53 18.44
C ASP A 703 -25.36 -35.00 19.57
N THR A 704 -25.97 -34.29 20.53
CA THR A 704 -25.32 -33.83 21.76
C THR A 704 -24.76 -34.99 22.57
N ASP A 705 -25.56 -36.06 22.80
CA ASP A 705 -25.14 -37.24 23.55
C ASP A 705 -24.02 -38.00 22.85
N LEU A 706 -24.11 -38.19 21.53
CA LEU A 706 -23.04 -38.80 20.75
C LEU A 706 -21.73 -38.00 20.90
N CYS A 707 -21.77 -36.68 20.74
CA CYS A 707 -20.60 -35.83 20.90
C CYS A 707 -20.03 -35.90 22.33
N PHE A 708 -20.88 -35.94 23.36
CA PHE A 708 -20.45 -36.13 24.74
C PHE A 708 -19.85 -37.51 24.98
N ALA A 709 -20.41 -38.56 24.40
CA ALA A 709 -19.89 -39.91 24.50
C ALA A 709 -18.50 -40.04 23.85
N ILE A 710 -18.32 -39.45 22.65
CA ILE A 710 -17.02 -39.39 21.96
C ILE A 710 -15.97 -38.74 22.87
N ARG A 711 -16.31 -37.62 23.51
CA ARG A 711 -15.38 -36.89 24.38
C ARG A 711 -15.10 -37.58 25.71
N ASN A 712 -16.15 -37.98 26.42
CA ASN A 712 -16.04 -38.38 27.82
C ASN A 712 -15.87 -39.89 28.01
N LYS A 713 -16.32 -40.73 27.06
CA LYS A 713 -16.11 -42.18 27.13
C LYS A 713 -14.88 -42.64 26.35
N LEU A 714 -14.58 -42.00 25.21
CA LEU A 714 -13.46 -42.41 24.34
C LEU A 714 -12.25 -41.47 24.40
N GLY A 715 -12.39 -40.29 25.02
CA GLY A 715 -11.29 -39.31 25.12
C GLY A 715 -10.95 -38.61 23.80
N LEU A 716 -11.83 -38.68 22.81
CA LEU A 716 -11.63 -38.08 21.48
C LEU A 716 -12.21 -36.67 21.39
N LYS A 717 -11.72 -35.86 20.45
CA LYS A 717 -12.18 -34.49 20.19
C LYS A 717 -13.43 -34.47 19.32
N VAL A 718 -14.28 -33.48 19.55
CA VAL A 718 -15.36 -33.06 18.65
C VAL A 718 -15.02 -31.68 18.15
N VAL A 719 -14.96 -31.49 16.84
CA VAL A 719 -14.39 -30.29 16.22
C VAL A 719 -15.40 -29.58 15.31
N TYR A 720 -15.42 -28.26 15.39
CA TYR A 720 -16.14 -27.39 14.47
C TYR A 720 -15.18 -26.91 13.35
N GLN A 721 -15.63 -27.01 12.09
CA GLN A 721 -14.87 -26.59 10.90
C GLN A 721 -15.64 -25.50 10.13
N PRO A 722 -15.25 -24.21 10.25
CA PRO A 722 -15.97 -23.09 9.64
C PRO A 722 -15.99 -23.06 8.12
N LYS A 723 -14.97 -23.65 7.45
CA LYS A 723 -14.93 -23.71 5.98
C LYS A 723 -15.94 -24.71 5.41
N SER A 724 -16.51 -25.57 6.25
CA SER A 724 -17.64 -26.40 5.87
C SER A 724 -18.93 -25.64 6.12
N GLU A 725 -19.46 -24.99 5.08
CA GLU A 725 -20.69 -24.21 5.17
C GLU A 725 -21.91 -24.99 4.66
N VAL A 726 -22.99 -24.98 5.46
CA VAL A 726 -24.26 -25.63 5.14
C VAL A 726 -25.39 -24.65 5.44
N ILE A 727 -26.24 -24.40 4.43
CA ILE A 727 -27.49 -23.65 4.62
C ILE A 727 -28.51 -24.61 5.22
N HIS A 728 -29.18 -24.24 6.31
CA HIS A 728 -30.13 -25.11 6.99
C HIS A 728 -31.47 -24.40 7.27
N TYR A 729 -32.56 -25.00 6.77
CA TYR A 729 -33.92 -24.45 6.81
C TYR A 729 -34.67 -24.82 8.10
N GLU A 730 -34.08 -24.55 9.26
CA GLU A 730 -34.52 -24.97 10.60
C GLU A 730 -36.06 -25.05 10.80
N GLY A 731 -36.55 -26.17 11.35
CA GLY A 731 -37.93 -26.31 11.81
C GLY A 731 -38.95 -26.76 10.76
N ILE A 732 -38.52 -27.01 9.52
CA ILE A 732 -39.38 -27.49 8.42
C ILE A 732 -39.77 -28.97 8.59
N THR A 733 -38.88 -29.78 9.17
CA THR A 733 -38.98 -31.25 9.26
C THR A 733 -39.56 -31.72 10.60
N SER A 734 -39.29 -30.99 11.71
CA SER A 734 -39.67 -31.39 13.08
C SER A 734 -40.84 -30.58 13.70
N GLY A 735 -41.35 -29.56 12.99
CA GLY A 735 -42.41 -28.65 13.48
C GLY A 735 -41.91 -27.55 14.43
N THR A 736 -42.75 -26.55 14.71
CA THR A 736 -42.37 -25.33 15.46
C THR A 736 -42.83 -25.31 16.93
N SER A 737 -43.77 -26.17 17.32
CA SER A 737 -44.38 -26.19 18.66
C SER A 737 -43.55 -26.97 19.68
N THR A 738 -43.23 -26.38 20.84
CA THR A 738 -42.57 -27.08 21.97
C THR A 738 -43.57 -27.84 22.86
N THR A 739 -44.88 -27.66 22.67
CA THR A 739 -45.93 -28.29 23.49
C THR A 739 -46.56 -29.51 22.83
N THR A 740 -46.37 -29.72 21.53
CA THR A 740 -46.92 -30.84 20.74
C THR A 740 -45.97 -31.22 19.59
N GLY A 741 -45.86 -32.50 19.26
CA GLY A 741 -44.98 -33.01 18.18
C GLY A 741 -43.56 -33.35 18.64
N THR A 742 -42.66 -33.65 17.70
CA THR A 742 -41.31 -34.17 17.97
C THR A 742 -40.45 -33.22 18.83
N LYS A 743 -40.69 -31.90 18.76
CA LYS A 743 -39.92 -30.87 19.47
C LYS A 743 -40.21 -30.80 20.98
N SER A 744 -41.30 -31.37 21.48
CA SER A 744 -41.54 -31.49 22.93
C SER A 744 -40.54 -32.41 23.64
N TYR A 745 -39.92 -33.33 22.89
CA TYR A 745 -38.88 -34.20 23.40
C TYR A 745 -37.60 -33.44 23.76
N GLN A 746 -37.41 -32.20 23.30
CA GLN A 746 -36.26 -31.38 23.68
C GLN A 746 -36.20 -31.14 25.20
N GLU A 747 -37.32 -30.84 25.86
CA GLU A 747 -37.37 -30.65 27.31
C GLU A 747 -37.24 -31.98 28.07
N ILE A 748 -37.93 -33.02 27.59
CA ILE A 748 -37.91 -34.36 28.20
C ILE A 748 -36.48 -34.95 28.15
N ASN A 749 -35.84 -34.85 27.00
CA ASN A 749 -34.51 -35.41 26.78
C ASN A 749 -33.42 -34.55 27.41
N ALA A 750 -33.62 -33.23 27.60
CA ALA A 750 -32.70 -32.41 28.40
C ALA A 750 -32.55 -32.94 29.83
N ILE A 751 -33.65 -33.33 30.48
CA ILE A 751 -33.63 -33.91 31.84
C ILE A 751 -32.89 -35.26 31.84
N LYS A 752 -33.17 -36.12 30.86
CA LYS A 752 -32.45 -37.41 30.73
C LYS A 752 -30.95 -37.20 30.52
N PHE A 753 -30.59 -36.27 29.65
CA PHE A 753 -29.21 -35.91 29.35
C PHE A 753 -28.51 -35.37 30.60
N GLN A 754 -29.17 -34.48 31.35
CA GLN A 754 -28.65 -33.95 32.61
C GLN A 754 -28.38 -35.07 33.62
N ASN A 755 -29.31 -36.00 33.78
CA ASN A 755 -29.13 -37.14 34.69
C ASN A 755 -27.99 -38.07 34.23
N LYS A 756 -27.86 -38.32 32.92
CA LYS A 756 -26.80 -39.17 32.35
C LYS A 756 -25.40 -38.56 32.52
N TRP A 757 -25.28 -37.24 32.34
CA TRP A 757 -23.99 -36.53 32.31
C TRP A 757 -23.77 -35.61 33.51
N GLN A 758 -24.49 -35.81 34.61
CA GLN A 758 -24.48 -34.91 35.78
C GLN A 758 -23.05 -34.56 36.24
N HIS A 759 -22.19 -35.56 36.43
CA HIS A 759 -20.81 -35.36 36.86
C HIS A 759 -19.94 -34.60 35.84
N THR A 760 -20.19 -34.76 34.53
CA THR A 760 -19.50 -33.98 33.50
C THR A 760 -19.97 -32.53 33.52
N LEU A 761 -21.28 -32.31 33.68
CA LEU A 761 -21.90 -30.98 33.66
C LEU A 761 -21.56 -30.13 34.89
N GLU A 762 -21.16 -30.73 36.02
CA GLU A 762 -20.64 -30.02 37.19
C GLU A 762 -19.44 -29.11 36.85
N ASN A 763 -18.65 -29.47 35.83
CA ASN A 763 -17.49 -28.70 35.37
C ASN A 763 -17.83 -27.69 34.26
N HIS A 764 -19.09 -27.60 33.84
CA HIS A 764 -19.53 -26.66 32.81
C HIS A 764 -19.86 -25.28 33.40
N LEU A 765 -19.74 -24.24 32.57
CA LEU A 765 -20.12 -22.89 32.96
C LEU A 765 -21.65 -22.74 33.02
N SER A 766 -22.13 -21.82 33.86
CA SER A 766 -23.55 -21.44 33.90
C SER A 766 -23.87 -20.36 32.86
N SER A 767 -25.09 -20.31 32.37
CA SER A 767 -25.50 -19.29 31.40
C SER A 767 -25.70 -17.88 31.99
N GLY A 768 -25.69 -17.73 33.32
CA GLY A 768 -26.11 -16.51 34.02
C GLY A 768 -25.01 -15.48 34.31
N HIS A 769 -23.74 -15.78 34.08
CA HIS A 769 -22.63 -14.86 34.33
C HIS A 769 -22.22 -14.13 33.04
N ALA A 770 -21.98 -12.81 33.12
CA ALA A 770 -21.75 -11.94 31.95
C ALA A 770 -20.60 -12.39 31.03
N ASP A 771 -19.50 -12.89 31.60
CA ASP A 771 -18.33 -13.35 30.81
C ASP A 771 -18.49 -14.77 30.22
N ASN A 772 -19.47 -15.56 30.68
CA ASN A 772 -19.55 -16.97 30.31
C ASN A 772 -19.87 -17.19 28.82
N PRO A 773 -20.70 -16.37 28.14
CA PRO A 773 -20.86 -16.42 26.69
C PRO A 773 -19.55 -16.27 25.90
N LEU A 774 -18.56 -15.53 26.45
CA LEU A 774 -17.26 -15.35 25.82
C LEU A 774 -16.31 -16.53 26.11
N LYS A 775 -16.33 -17.06 27.34
CA LYS A 775 -15.46 -18.14 27.82
C LYS A 775 -15.90 -19.53 27.35
N ALA A 776 -17.20 -19.83 27.38
CA ALA A 776 -17.73 -21.18 27.17
C ALA A 776 -17.40 -21.81 25.80
N PRO A 777 -17.44 -21.07 24.67
CA PRO A 777 -17.06 -21.61 23.36
C PRO A 777 -15.56 -21.91 23.21
N ARG A 778 -14.71 -21.34 24.07
CA ARG A 778 -13.23 -21.45 24.00
C ARG A 778 -12.63 -22.35 25.07
N ARG A 779 -13.44 -22.89 25.98
CA ARG A 779 -12.94 -23.66 27.13
C ARG A 779 -12.18 -24.95 26.77
N LEU A 780 -12.34 -25.42 25.53
CA LEU A 780 -11.66 -26.61 25.00
C LEU A 780 -10.50 -26.26 24.05
N CYS A 781 -10.17 -24.98 23.88
CA CYS A 781 -9.17 -24.52 22.92
C CYS A 781 -7.74 -24.47 23.49
N GLY A 782 -7.60 -24.44 24.82
CA GLY A 782 -6.34 -24.41 25.55
C GLY A 782 -6.53 -24.04 27.02
N GLU A 783 -5.49 -24.21 27.84
CA GLU A 783 -5.54 -23.92 29.28
C GLU A 783 -5.42 -22.43 29.60
N LYS A 784 -4.64 -21.70 28.79
CA LYS A 784 -4.41 -20.26 28.90
C LYS A 784 -4.60 -19.60 27.55
N VAL A 785 -4.92 -18.32 27.54
CA VAL A 785 -5.11 -17.52 26.33
C VAL A 785 -3.96 -16.54 26.17
N ILE A 786 -3.33 -16.56 25.00
CA ILE A 786 -2.32 -15.60 24.59
C ILE A 786 -2.83 -14.76 23.41
N LEU A 787 -2.82 -13.45 23.59
CA LEU A 787 -3.02 -12.48 22.52
C LEU A 787 -1.67 -12.15 21.92
N ILE A 788 -1.50 -12.35 20.62
CA ILE A 788 -0.30 -11.98 19.87
C ILE A 788 -0.66 -10.83 18.93
N VAL A 789 0.09 -9.74 19.00
CA VAL A 789 -0.10 -8.55 18.16
C VAL A 789 1.16 -8.29 17.34
N ASP A 790 1.01 -8.19 16.02
CA ASP A 790 2.06 -7.74 15.09
C ASP A 790 1.42 -6.87 13.98
N ASP A 791 2.23 -6.24 13.14
CA ASP A 791 1.78 -5.31 12.10
C ASP A 791 0.94 -6.01 11.01
N SER A 792 1.38 -7.19 10.58
CA SER A 792 0.71 -8.03 9.59
C SER A 792 0.65 -9.50 10.04
N LEU A 793 -0.05 -10.34 9.29
CA LEU A 793 0.00 -11.78 9.48
C LEU A 793 1.43 -12.32 9.25
N PRO A 794 1.82 -13.43 9.91
CA PRO A 794 3.17 -13.97 9.81
C PRO A 794 3.40 -14.59 8.43
N CYS A 795 3.99 -13.78 7.54
CA CYS A 795 4.39 -14.18 6.19
C CYS A 795 5.66 -15.05 6.24
N TYR A 796 5.49 -16.30 6.67
CA TYR A 796 6.59 -17.21 7.03
C TYR A 796 7.59 -17.52 5.90
N ASP A 797 7.23 -17.26 4.64
CA ASP A 797 8.07 -17.47 3.46
C ASP A 797 8.66 -16.16 2.88
N GLN A 798 8.35 -15.00 3.47
CA GLN A 798 8.81 -13.70 2.98
C GLN A 798 9.94 -13.09 3.82
N ASP A 799 9.86 -13.22 5.15
CA ASP A 799 10.85 -12.64 6.05
C ASP A 799 11.11 -13.50 7.31
N SER A 800 12.23 -13.22 7.98
CA SER A 800 12.69 -14.00 9.12
C SER A 800 11.84 -13.81 10.38
N GLY A 801 11.28 -12.61 10.57
CA GLY A 801 10.44 -12.28 11.72
C GLY A 801 9.09 -13.00 11.62
N GLY A 802 8.46 -12.95 10.45
CA GLY A 802 7.25 -13.69 10.12
C GLY A 802 7.41 -15.20 10.34
N ASN A 803 8.51 -15.80 9.88
CA ASN A 803 8.76 -17.23 10.12
C ASN A 803 8.91 -17.55 11.62
N ARG A 804 9.71 -16.75 12.37
CA ARG A 804 9.86 -16.96 13.82
C ARG A 804 8.51 -16.89 14.52
N LEU A 805 7.70 -15.88 14.22
CA LEU A 805 6.38 -15.70 14.85
C LEU A 805 5.44 -16.87 14.53
N TYR A 806 5.43 -17.35 13.28
CA TYR A 806 4.68 -18.54 12.88
C TYR A 806 5.08 -19.80 13.66
N GLN A 807 6.38 -20.02 13.86
CA GLN A 807 6.86 -21.14 14.67
C GLN A 807 6.51 -20.98 16.15
N LEU A 808 6.59 -19.76 16.71
CA LEU A 808 6.14 -19.50 18.08
C LEU A 808 4.66 -19.78 18.27
N ILE A 809 3.81 -19.38 17.32
CA ILE A 809 2.38 -19.70 17.33
C ILE A 809 2.16 -21.22 17.39
N LYS A 810 2.90 -22.00 16.58
CA LYS A 810 2.87 -23.46 16.62
C LYS A 810 3.27 -24.03 17.98
N ILE A 811 4.32 -23.48 18.60
CA ILE A 811 4.77 -23.92 19.93
C ILE A 811 3.70 -23.59 20.99
N PHE A 812 3.16 -22.37 20.99
CA PHE A 812 2.07 -21.98 21.89
C PHE A 812 0.86 -22.91 21.74
N LYS A 813 0.46 -23.20 20.51
CA LYS A 813 -0.70 -24.04 20.25
C LYS A 813 -0.47 -25.52 20.57
N ASN A 814 0.60 -26.11 20.04
CA ASN A 814 0.78 -27.57 20.02
C ASN A 814 1.57 -28.11 21.21
N TYR A 815 2.52 -27.33 21.75
CA TYR A 815 3.38 -27.77 22.86
C TYR A 815 2.90 -27.22 24.21
N LEU A 816 2.53 -25.94 24.26
CA LEU A 816 2.06 -25.30 25.50
C LEU A 816 0.54 -25.39 25.71
N ASN A 817 -0.21 -25.87 24.71
CA ASN A 817 -1.68 -26.01 24.76
C ASN A 817 -2.39 -24.68 25.10
N TYR A 818 -1.94 -23.57 24.52
CA TYR A 818 -2.57 -22.25 24.66
C TYR A 818 -3.62 -22.02 23.56
N HIS A 819 -4.69 -21.31 23.90
CA HIS A 819 -5.55 -20.68 22.90
C HIS A 819 -4.88 -19.40 22.42
N VAL A 820 -4.57 -19.35 21.12
CA VAL A 820 -3.87 -18.21 20.52
C VAL A 820 -4.89 -17.34 19.79
N ILE A 821 -4.91 -16.06 20.14
CA ILE A 821 -5.61 -15.01 19.41
C ILE A 821 -4.54 -14.19 18.71
N PHE A 822 -4.61 -14.07 17.38
CA PHE A 822 -3.66 -13.30 16.59
C PHE A 822 -4.32 -12.04 16.05
N ALA A 823 -3.74 -10.88 16.31
CA ALA A 823 -4.25 -9.58 15.91
C ALA A 823 -3.24 -8.85 15.00
N PRO A 824 -3.46 -8.84 13.67
CA PRO A 824 -2.69 -7.99 12.76
C PRO A 824 -3.19 -6.54 12.86
N ASP A 825 -2.31 -5.58 13.18
CA ASP A 825 -2.65 -4.16 13.36
C ASP A 825 -3.34 -3.56 12.13
N ARG A 826 -2.90 -3.96 10.94
CA ARG A 826 -3.48 -3.51 9.65
C ARG A 826 -4.90 -4.03 9.39
N ALA A 827 -5.40 -4.96 10.19
CA ALA A 827 -6.71 -5.59 10.04
C ALA A 827 -6.95 -6.38 8.74
N ILE A 828 -5.90 -6.63 7.95
CA ILE A 828 -6.01 -7.30 6.64
C ILE A 828 -5.98 -8.82 6.83
N LYS A 829 -6.98 -9.51 6.25
CA LYS A 829 -7.00 -10.96 6.13
C LYS A 829 -6.16 -11.44 4.94
N GLU A 830 -4.84 -11.40 5.08
CA GLU A 830 -3.91 -11.82 4.03
C GLU A 830 -3.90 -13.35 3.83
N GLU A 831 -4.20 -13.79 2.61
CA GLU A 831 -4.18 -15.21 2.22
C GLU A 831 -2.86 -15.59 1.54
N PRO A 832 -2.36 -16.83 1.73
CA PRO A 832 -2.98 -17.97 2.42
C PRO A 832 -2.78 -17.99 3.95
N TYR A 833 -2.06 -17.03 4.52
CA TYR A 833 -1.61 -17.08 5.92
C TYR A 833 -2.76 -17.09 6.92
N ALA A 834 -3.81 -16.30 6.69
CA ALA A 834 -5.01 -16.28 7.52
C ALA A 834 -5.67 -17.67 7.56
N SER A 835 -5.94 -18.24 6.38
CA SER A 835 -6.57 -19.56 6.26
C SER A 835 -5.74 -20.68 6.90
N GLU A 836 -4.41 -20.62 6.83
CA GLU A 836 -3.54 -21.61 7.48
C GLU A 836 -3.58 -21.52 9.01
N LEU A 837 -3.52 -20.31 9.56
CA LEU A 837 -3.65 -20.10 11.01
C LEU A 837 -5.04 -20.52 11.51
N GLN A 838 -6.10 -20.19 10.78
CA GLN A 838 -7.47 -20.58 11.11
C GLN A 838 -7.67 -22.10 11.07
N ASP A 839 -7.06 -22.80 10.09
CA ASP A 839 -7.06 -24.27 10.01
C ASP A 839 -6.29 -24.92 11.18
N MET A 840 -5.27 -24.25 11.72
CA MET A 840 -4.53 -24.68 12.92
C MET A 840 -5.31 -24.39 14.22
N GLY A 841 -6.44 -23.70 14.12
CA GLY A 841 -7.29 -23.34 15.25
C GLY A 841 -6.84 -22.11 16.02
N ILE A 842 -6.20 -21.17 15.32
CA ILE A 842 -5.84 -19.85 15.82
C ILE A 842 -6.98 -18.87 15.50
N GLU A 843 -7.40 -18.08 16.48
CA GLU A 843 -8.40 -17.04 16.26
C GLU A 843 -7.72 -15.80 15.65
N VAL A 844 -7.85 -15.61 14.35
CA VAL A 844 -7.24 -14.49 13.61
C VAL A 844 -8.24 -13.34 13.51
N LEU A 845 -7.88 -12.17 14.04
CA LEU A 845 -8.68 -10.95 13.94
C LEU A 845 -8.46 -10.25 12.59
N TYR A 846 -9.50 -9.63 12.06
CA TYR A 846 -9.49 -8.90 10.78
C TYR A 846 -10.77 -8.05 10.63
N THR A 847 -10.77 -7.17 9.63
CA THR A 847 -11.94 -6.42 9.18
C THR A 847 -12.24 -6.81 7.73
N CYS A 848 -13.52 -6.86 7.34
CA CYS A 848 -13.93 -7.12 5.95
C CYS A 848 -15.21 -6.36 5.59
N GLU A 849 -15.62 -6.38 4.31
CA GLU A 849 -16.81 -5.65 3.80
C GLU A 849 -18.06 -5.90 4.66
N ASN A 850 -18.29 -7.15 5.06
CA ASN A 850 -19.43 -7.53 5.88
C ASN A 850 -19.19 -7.41 7.39
N TYR A 851 -17.98 -7.10 7.88
CA TYR A 851 -17.63 -7.04 9.30
C TYR A 851 -16.66 -5.89 9.59
N ALA A 852 -17.20 -4.74 9.98
CA ALA A 852 -16.51 -3.45 10.03
C ALA A 852 -16.05 -3.01 11.44
N HIS A 853 -15.56 -3.94 12.27
CA HIS A 853 -15.00 -3.61 13.60
C HIS A 853 -13.50 -3.36 13.52
N SER A 854 -13.01 -2.35 14.25
CA SER A 854 -11.58 -2.07 14.37
C SER A 854 -10.84 -3.15 15.16
N ILE A 855 -9.53 -3.29 14.94
CA ILE A 855 -8.71 -4.29 15.67
C ILE A 855 -8.65 -3.95 17.16
N GLU A 856 -8.62 -2.66 17.53
CA GLU A 856 -8.66 -2.22 18.91
C GLU A 856 -9.95 -2.68 19.63
N GLU A 857 -11.11 -2.53 18.99
CA GLU A 857 -12.39 -2.99 19.54
C GLU A 857 -12.41 -4.50 19.71
N GLN A 858 -11.99 -5.23 18.67
CA GLN A 858 -11.94 -6.69 18.70
C GLN A 858 -10.99 -7.20 19.80
N ILE A 859 -9.83 -6.56 20.00
CA ILE A 859 -8.92 -6.88 21.11
C ILE A 859 -9.61 -6.63 22.45
N LYS A 860 -10.23 -5.45 22.65
CA LYS A 860 -10.90 -5.08 23.92
C LYS A 860 -11.98 -6.08 24.31
N GLU A 861 -12.79 -6.54 23.36
CA GLU A 861 -13.81 -7.58 23.57
C GLU A 861 -13.24 -8.90 24.10
N ARG A 862 -11.98 -9.20 23.78
CA ARG A 862 -11.31 -10.47 24.12
C ARG A 862 -10.41 -10.38 25.35
N LEU A 863 -10.10 -9.18 25.83
CA LEU A 863 -9.30 -8.99 27.05
C LEU A 863 -9.81 -9.74 28.30
N PRO A 864 -11.12 -9.96 28.54
CA PRO A 864 -11.57 -10.81 29.65
C PRO A 864 -11.05 -12.26 29.61
N LEU A 865 -10.59 -12.73 28.43
CA LEU A 865 -10.04 -14.07 28.23
C LEU A 865 -8.52 -14.13 28.42
N VAL A 866 -7.83 -13.03 28.14
CA VAL A 866 -6.39 -13.01 27.90
C VAL A 866 -5.61 -13.16 29.20
N ASN A 867 -4.64 -14.07 29.23
CA ASN A 867 -3.66 -14.20 30.31
C ASN A 867 -2.35 -13.48 29.97
N PHE A 868 -1.90 -13.61 28.71
CA PHE A 868 -0.65 -13.01 28.22
C PHE A 868 -0.92 -12.19 26.96
N ALA A 869 -0.31 -11.01 26.87
CA ALA A 869 -0.30 -10.19 25.67
C ALA A 869 1.14 -10.10 25.14
N TRP A 870 1.42 -10.79 24.03
CA TRP A 870 2.68 -10.78 23.31
C TRP A 870 2.61 -9.74 22.19
N ILE A 871 3.22 -8.58 22.40
CA ILE A 871 3.14 -7.45 21.48
C ILE A 871 4.51 -7.27 20.83
N CYS A 872 4.54 -7.40 19.50
CA CYS A 872 5.77 -7.27 18.72
C CYS A 872 6.06 -5.79 18.43
N ARG A 873 7.35 -5.42 18.37
CA ARG A 873 7.84 -4.10 17.90
C ARG A 873 7.48 -2.91 18.81
N PRO A 874 8.29 -1.83 18.81
CA PRO A 874 8.05 -0.70 19.69
C PRO A 874 6.75 0.07 19.39
N GLY A 875 6.43 0.29 18.12
CA GLY A 875 5.24 1.07 17.73
C GLY A 875 3.92 0.45 18.21
N LEU A 876 3.77 -0.87 18.11
CA LEU A 876 2.57 -1.57 18.58
C LEU A 876 2.49 -1.64 20.10
N ASN A 877 3.64 -1.74 20.78
CA ASN A 877 3.67 -1.66 22.24
C ASN A 877 3.22 -0.28 22.72
N GLN A 878 3.67 0.79 22.06
CA GLN A 878 3.20 2.16 22.36
C GLN A 878 1.68 2.28 22.18
N LYS A 879 1.12 1.63 21.17
CA LYS A 879 -0.32 1.63 20.87
C LYS A 879 -1.15 0.81 21.86
N TYR A 880 -0.74 -0.42 22.16
CA TYR A 880 -1.59 -1.42 22.84
C TYR A 880 -1.25 -1.67 24.31
N ALA A 881 0.00 -1.51 24.73
CA ALA A 881 0.42 -1.95 26.06
C ALA A 881 -0.31 -1.18 27.18
N SER A 882 -0.45 0.14 27.06
CA SER A 882 -1.18 0.96 28.02
C SER A 882 -2.68 0.63 28.05
N MET A 883 -3.29 0.38 26.88
CA MET A 883 -4.70 -0.02 26.78
C MET A 883 -4.96 -1.32 27.54
N ILE A 884 -4.12 -2.34 27.34
CA ILE A 884 -4.25 -3.65 27.99
C ILE A 884 -4.02 -3.52 29.50
N ARG A 885 -2.98 -2.78 29.92
CA ARG A 885 -2.69 -2.57 31.34
C ARG A 885 -3.82 -1.86 32.08
N ASN A 886 -4.42 -0.84 31.45
CA ASN A 886 -5.53 -0.09 32.01
C ASN A 886 -6.81 -0.93 32.14
N TYR A 887 -7.01 -1.89 31.24
CA TYR A 887 -8.14 -2.80 31.32
C TYR A 887 -8.00 -3.81 32.46
N ASN A 888 -6.86 -4.50 32.54
CA ASN A 888 -6.62 -5.50 33.58
C ASN A 888 -5.12 -5.60 33.90
N ALA A 889 -4.74 -5.14 35.09
CA ALA A 889 -3.36 -5.14 35.55
C ALA A 889 -2.75 -6.55 35.69
N ASN A 890 -3.57 -7.60 35.75
CA ASN A 890 -3.12 -8.99 35.87
C ASN A 890 -2.69 -9.61 34.53
N ILE A 891 -3.04 -9.00 33.39
CA ILE A 891 -2.57 -9.48 32.08
C ILE A 891 -1.07 -9.24 32.00
N LYS A 892 -0.31 -10.30 31.71
CA LYS A 892 1.14 -10.22 31.59
C LYS A 892 1.52 -9.76 30.19
N ILE A 893 2.15 -8.60 30.10
CA ILE A 893 2.54 -7.96 28.84
C ILE A 893 3.99 -8.33 28.52
N ILE A 894 4.19 -8.88 27.34
CA ILE A 894 5.48 -9.30 26.80
C ILE A 894 5.80 -8.41 25.61
N TYR A 895 6.90 -7.67 25.68
CA TYR A 895 7.44 -6.91 24.55
C TYR A 895 8.40 -7.78 23.76
N ASP A 896 8.01 -8.23 22.57
CA ASP A 896 8.93 -8.88 21.63
C ASP A 896 9.59 -7.84 20.73
N THR A 897 10.87 -7.62 20.96
CA THR A 897 11.64 -6.60 20.24
C THR A 897 11.73 -6.90 18.74
N VAL A 898 11.72 -8.19 18.34
CA VAL A 898 12.09 -8.70 17.01
C VAL A 898 13.54 -8.37 16.64
N ASP A 899 13.92 -7.11 16.70
CA ASP A 899 15.28 -6.58 16.75
C ASP A 899 15.27 -5.24 17.51
N LEU A 900 16.37 -4.87 18.17
CA LEU A 900 16.50 -3.53 18.74
C LEU A 900 16.70 -2.51 17.60
N HIS A 901 15.65 -1.74 17.28
CA HIS A 901 15.64 -0.85 16.13
C HIS A 901 16.67 0.26 16.30
N TYR A 902 16.83 0.80 17.51
CA TYR A 902 17.82 1.85 17.76
C TYR A 902 19.26 1.36 17.56
N VAL A 903 19.55 0.08 17.82
CA VAL A 903 20.90 -0.47 17.61
C VAL A 903 21.22 -0.50 16.12
N ARG A 904 20.25 -0.90 15.29
CA ARG A 904 20.36 -0.87 13.83
C ARG A 904 20.58 0.56 13.32
N LEU A 905 19.76 1.52 13.77
CA LEU A 905 19.86 2.92 13.37
C LEU A 905 21.17 3.57 13.83
N LYS A 906 21.60 3.29 15.06
CA LYS A 906 22.88 3.79 15.61
C LYS A 906 24.08 3.28 14.81
N ARG A 907 24.12 1.98 14.48
CA ARG A 907 25.20 1.40 13.66
C ARG A 907 25.23 1.97 12.24
N LEU A 908 24.07 2.24 11.64
CA LEU A 908 24.00 2.96 10.36
C LEU A 908 24.56 4.38 10.49
N TRP A 909 24.15 5.11 11.51
CA TRP A 909 24.66 6.45 11.82
C TRP A 909 26.19 6.48 12.02
N GLU A 910 26.75 5.46 12.66
CA GLU A 910 28.22 5.30 12.84
C GLU A 910 28.97 5.17 11.50
N LEU A 911 28.34 4.57 10.47
CA LEU A 911 28.93 4.37 9.15
C LEU A 911 28.84 5.59 8.22
N LEU A 912 27.95 6.55 8.50
CA LEU A 912 27.75 7.70 7.63
C LEU A 912 28.90 8.72 7.73
N PRO A 913 29.26 9.39 6.61
CA PRO A 913 30.25 10.45 6.61
C PRO A 913 29.77 11.66 7.43
N ILE A 914 30.72 12.42 7.99
CA ILE A 914 30.43 13.64 8.78
C ILE A 914 29.72 14.65 7.86
N SER A 915 28.48 14.99 8.20
CA SER A 915 27.60 15.89 7.43
C SER A 915 26.50 16.43 8.32
N GLN A 916 25.79 17.48 7.88
CA GLN A 916 24.63 18.02 8.60
C GLN A 916 23.47 17.00 8.69
N GLU A 917 23.32 16.12 7.69
CA GLU A 917 22.38 14.99 7.70
C GLU A 917 22.69 13.96 8.81
N LYS A 918 23.97 13.80 9.18
CA LYS A 918 24.39 12.90 10.27
C LYS A 918 23.88 13.37 11.63
N ASP A 919 23.77 14.69 11.84
CA ASP A 919 23.26 15.26 13.09
C ASP A 919 21.73 15.09 13.22
N GLU A 920 21.00 15.15 12.11
CA GLU A 920 19.55 14.90 12.10
C GLU A 920 19.22 13.43 12.35
N GLN A 921 19.95 12.50 11.73
CA GLN A 921 19.79 11.06 11.96
C GLN A 921 20.20 10.64 13.38
N ALA A 922 21.03 11.43 14.07
CA ALA A 922 21.34 11.18 15.48
C ALA A 922 20.08 11.26 16.36
N LYS A 923 19.18 12.21 16.07
CA LYS A 923 17.92 12.38 16.82
C LYS A 923 16.98 11.19 16.63
N GLU A 924 16.97 10.59 15.44
CA GLU A 924 16.10 9.45 15.12
C GLU A 924 16.44 8.20 15.95
N TRP A 925 17.72 7.79 15.96
CA TRP A 925 18.11 6.61 16.74
C TRP A 925 18.01 6.86 18.25
N GLN A 926 18.28 8.08 18.71
CA GLN A 926 18.13 8.47 20.12
C GLN A 926 16.66 8.42 20.56
N GLY A 927 15.74 8.99 19.78
CA GLY A 927 14.31 8.91 20.05
C GLY A 927 13.79 7.47 20.06
N THR A 928 14.27 6.64 19.11
CA THR A 928 13.94 5.21 19.09
C THR A 928 14.47 4.49 20.32
N GLN A 929 15.68 4.82 20.77
CA GLN A 929 16.26 4.25 22.00
C GLN A 929 15.43 4.60 23.23
N GLU A 930 15.04 5.87 23.39
CA GLU A 930 14.20 6.32 24.49
C GLU A 930 12.86 5.59 24.50
N LEU A 931 12.22 5.46 23.33
CA LEU A 931 10.96 4.73 23.17
C LEU A 931 11.11 3.25 23.57
N GLU A 932 12.06 2.53 22.98
CA GLU A 932 12.26 1.09 23.25
C GLU A 932 12.58 0.83 24.73
N LEU A 933 13.42 1.65 25.35
CA LEU A 933 13.74 1.54 26.77
C LEU A 933 12.55 1.89 27.66
N SER A 934 11.71 2.86 27.27
CA SER A 934 10.50 3.20 28.03
C SER A 934 9.51 2.03 28.06
N ILE A 935 9.33 1.36 26.92
CA ILE A 935 8.47 0.18 26.78
C ILE A 935 9.03 -0.98 27.61
N ALA A 936 10.34 -1.26 27.47
CA ALA A 936 11.00 -2.34 28.20
C ALA A 936 10.91 -2.20 29.73
N ARG A 937 10.78 -0.96 30.25
CA ARG A 937 10.52 -0.67 31.67
C ARG A 937 9.06 -0.80 32.07
N PHE A 938 8.13 -0.64 31.13
CA PHE A 938 6.69 -0.64 31.36
C PHE A 938 6.08 -2.05 31.37
N VAL A 939 6.59 -2.95 30.54
CA VAL A 939 6.06 -4.31 30.36
C VAL A 939 6.54 -5.28 31.45
N ASP A 940 5.87 -6.44 31.58
CA ASP A 940 6.28 -7.45 32.55
C ASP A 940 7.56 -8.17 32.11
N LEU A 941 7.73 -8.43 30.80
CA LEU A 941 8.89 -9.13 30.24
C LEU A 941 9.27 -8.54 28.88
N THR A 942 10.57 -8.31 28.66
CA THR A 942 11.09 -8.02 27.32
C THR A 942 11.73 -9.27 26.72
N VAL A 943 11.36 -9.62 25.49
CA VAL A 943 11.92 -10.72 24.72
C VAL A 943 12.82 -10.16 23.62
N THR A 944 14.04 -10.66 23.58
CA THR A 944 15.06 -10.37 22.56
C THR A 944 15.33 -11.60 21.72
N VAL A 945 15.84 -11.42 20.50
CA VAL A 945 16.17 -12.55 19.62
C VAL A 945 17.58 -13.08 19.91
N THR A 946 18.47 -12.23 20.43
CA THR A 946 19.87 -12.60 20.69
C THR A 946 20.33 -12.30 22.12
N GLU A 947 21.30 -13.06 22.63
CA GLU A 947 21.96 -12.74 23.92
C GLU A 947 22.75 -11.43 23.88
N VAL A 948 23.16 -10.98 22.69
CA VAL A 948 23.80 -9.67 22.50
C VAL A 948 22.82 -8.56 22.83
N GLU A 949 21.61 -8.59 22.27
CA GLU A 949 20.55 -7.61 22.55
C GLU A 949 20.12 -7.62 24.02
N LYS A 950 20.02 -8.81 24.62
CA LYS A 950 19.77 -8.93 26.06
C LYS A 950 20.85 -8.26 26.91
N THR A 951 22.12 -8.41 26.53
CA THR A 951 23.24 -7.75 27.22
C THR A 951 23.14 -6.24 27.07
N ILE A 952 22.88 -5.76 25.85
CA ILE A 952 22.66 -4.32 25.58
C ILE A 952 21.54 -3.75 26.46
N LEU A 953 20.39 -4.44 26.57
CA LEU A 953 19.30 -3.99 27.43
C LEU A 953 19.65 -4.02 28.92
N ARG A 954 20.40 -5.02 29.38
CA ARG A 954 20.89 -5.10 30.77
C ARG A 954 21.83 -3.96 31.13
N ASP A 955 22.71 -3.58 30.21
CA ASP A 955 23.61 -2.43 30.38
C ASP A 955 22.82 -1.11 30.47
N GLN A 956 21.60 -1.08 29.91
CA GLN A 956 20.63 0.02 30.04
C GLN A 956 19.68 -0.13 31.25
N SER A 957 20.06 -0.98 32.23
CA SER A 957 19.30 -1.25 33.45
C SER A 957 17.93 -1.91 33.25
N ILE A 958 17.73 -2.64 32.16
CA ILE A 958 16.55 -3.49 31.95
C ILE A 958 16.87 -4.91 32.44
N SER A 959 16.26 -5.33 33.54
CA SER A 959 16.60 -6.60 34.21
C SER A 959 15.76 -7.79 33.74
N ASN A 960 14.46 -7.59 33.46
CA ASN A 960 13.55 -8.67 33.06
C ASN A 960 13.55 -8.91 31.55
N VAL A 961 14.61 -9.58 31.09
CA VAL A 961 14.84 -9.87 29.66
C VAL A 961 15.07 -11.36 29.44
N ALA A 962 14.28 -11.94 28.53
CA ALA A 962 14.48 -13.29 28.02
C ALA A 962 14.99 -13.26 26.57
N VAL A 963 15.64 -14.34 26.14
CA VAL A 963 16.00 -14.56 24.73
C VAL A 963 15.08 -15.63 24.18
N ILE A 964 14.49 -15.39 23.03
CA ILE A 964 13.76 -16.39 22.24
C ILE A 964 14.24 -16.22 20.80
N PRO A 965 15.16 -17.09 20.31
CA PRO A 965 15.84 -16.87 19.05
C PRO A 965 14.95 -17.17 17.84
N ASN A 966 15.49 -17.00 16.63
CA ASN A 966 14.86 -17.56 15.44
C ASN A 966 14.85 -19.09 15.52
N ILE A 967 13.82 -19.68 14.93
CA ILE A 967 13.59 -21.12 14.95
C ILE A 967 13.91 -21.68 13.57
N HIS A 968 14.79 -22.68 13.54
CA HIS A 968 15.35 -23.29 12.35
C HIS A 968 15.21 -24.80 12.41
N GLN A 969 14.71 -25.41 11.34
CA GLN A 969 14.50 -26.85 11.28
C GLN A 969 15.57 -27.51 10.40
N PRO A 970 16.45 -28.36 10.95
CA PRO A 970 17.45 -29.07 10.17
C PRO A 970 16.80 -29.88 9.06
N ASN A 971 17.33 -29.79 7.83
CA ASN A 971 16.84 -30.57 6.71
C ASN A 971 17.57 -31.93 6.65
N GLU A 972 16.81 -33.01 6.50
CA GLU A 972 17.36 -34.38 6.39
C GLU A 972 17.80 -34.72 4.95
N VAL A 973 17.47 -33.89 3.95
CA VAL A 973 17.80 -34.13 2.55
C VAL A 973 19.31 -34.00 2.32
N LEU A 974 19.93 -35.09 1.89
CA LEU A 974 21.33 -35.12 1.42
C LEU A 974 21.45 -34.30 0.13
N GLY A 975 22.05 -33.11 0.21
CA GLY A 975 22.38 -32.31 -0.96
C GLY A 975 23.52 -32.89 -1.79
N LYS A 976 23.78 -32.24 -2.93
CA LYS A 976 24.94 -32.51 -3.81
C LYS A 976 26.25 -32.48 -3.02
N ASN A 977 27.23 -33.30 -3.44
CA ASN A 977 28.56 -33.27 -2.81
C ASN A 977 29.35 -32.02 -3.24
N PHE A 978 30.52 -31.80 -2.64
CA PHE A 978 31.37 -30.64 -2.93
C PHE A 978 31.65 -30.45 -4.43
N GLN A 979 31.85 -31.53 -5.20
CA GLN A 979 32.22 -31.44 -6.62
C GLN A 979 31.05 -31.07 -7.53
N GLU A 980 29.83 -31.43 -7.13
CA GLU A 980 28.60 -31.19 -7.90
C GLU A 980 27.98 -29.80 -7.67
N ARG A 981 28.48 -29.09 -6.66
CA ARG A 981 28.06 -27.73 -6.31
C ARG A 981 28.92 -26.68 -7.03
N GLN A 982 28.35 -25.52 -7.29
CA GLN A 982 29.05 -24.40 -7.96
C GLN A 982 28.56 -23.05 -7.44
N ASP A 983 29.18 -21.95 -7.87
CA ASP A 983 28.72 -20.58 -7.59
C ASP A 983 28.54 -20.16 -6.10
N ILE A 984 28.24 -18.87 -5.93
CA ILE A 984 28.10 -18.19 -4.64
C ILE A 984 26.65 -17.68 -4.51
N LEU A 985 26.06 -17.85 -3.34
CA LEU A 985 24.66 -17.50 -3.06
C LEU A 985 24.58 -16.40 -2.00
N PHE A 986 23.78 -15.37 -2.29
CA PHE A 986 23.30 -14.40 -1.31
C PHE A 986 21.77 -14.37 -1.35
N ILE A 987 21.13 -14.29 -0.17
CA ILE A 987 19.68 -14.15 -0.06
C ILE A 987 19.36 -13.04 0.94
N GLY A 988 18.63 -12.01 0.50
CA GLY A 988 18.16 -10.93 1.36
C GLY A 988 17.06 -10.10 0.70
N GLY A 989 16.00 -9.77 1.44
CA GLY A 989 14.94 -8.87 0.95
C GLY A 989 15.45 -7.43 0.84
N TYR A 990 15.27 -6.80 -0.32
CA TYR A 990 15.88 -5.50 -0.62
C TYR A 990 15.06 -4.29 -0.14
N LYS A 991 13.94 -4.52 0.54
CA LYS A 991 13.29 -3.47 1.37
C LYS A 991 14.13 -3.11 2.60
N HIS A 992 15.08 -3.98 3.00
CA HIS A 992 16.00 -3.73 4.11
C HIS A 992 17.34 -3.20 3.59
N LEU A 993 17.65 -1.95 3.93
CA LEU A 993 18.88 -1.26 3.52
C LEU A 993 20.19 -2.04 3.79
N PRO A 994 20.37 -2.79 4.91
CA PRO A 994 21.57 -3.59 5.11
C PRO A 994 21.86 -4.61 4.00
N ASN A 995 20.80 -5.16 3.38
CA ASN A 995 20.97 -6.15 2.30
C ASN A 995 21.42 -5.49 1.00
N ILE A 996 20.98 -4.26 0.72
CA ILE A 996 21.44 -3.47 -0.44
C ILE A 996 22.92 -3.17 -0.29
N ASP A 997 23.30 -2.62 0.87
CA ASP A 997 24.70 -2.33 1.23
C ASP A 997 25.61 -3.56 1.09
N ALA A 998 25.14 -4.72 1.58
CA ALA A 998 25.87 -5.98 1.51
C ALA A 998 26.13 -6.43 0.07
N VAL A 999 25.14 -6.38 -0.82
CA VAL A 999 25.33 -6.83 -2.21
C VAL A 999 26.15 -5.86 -3.04
N GLU A 1000 26.06 -4.56 -2.77
CA GLU A 1000 26.93 -3.56 -3.39
C GLU A 1000 28.38 -3.77 -2.98
N TRP A 1001 28.64 -3.92 -1.67
CA TRP A 1001 29.99 -4.19 -1.18
C TRP A 1001 30.54 -5.53 -1.69
N LEU A 1002 29.70 -6.57 -1.74
CA LEU A 1002 30.03 -7.86 -2.33
C LEU A 1002 30.47 -7.71 -3.78
N CYS A 1003 29.63 -7.11 -4.63
CA CYS A 1003 29.85 -7.08 -6.07
C CYS A 1003 30.93 -6.08 -6.49
N GLN A 1004 31.05 -4.94 -5.81
CA GLN A 1004 31.95 -3.86 -6.20
C GLN A 1004 33.33 -3.95 -5.53
N SER A 1005 33.43 -4.50 -4.31
CA SER A 1005 34.68 -4.51 -3.53
C SER A 1005 35.28 -5.90 -3.32
N ILE A 1006 34.45 -6.93 -3.09
CA ILE A 1006 34.92 -8.29 -2.76
C ILE A 1006 35.12 -9.14 -4.02
N MET A 1007 34.09 -9.26 -4.85
CA MET A 1007 34.08 -10.17 -6.00
C MET A 1007 35.14 -9.87 -7.07
N PRO A 1008 35.52 -8.60 -7.36
CA PRO A 1008 36.65 -8.32 -8.25
C PRO A 1008 37.94 -9.00 -7.80
N LYS A 1009 38.16 -9.15 -6.48
CA LYS A 1009 39.32 -9.85 -5.90
C LYS A 1009 39.17 -11.37 -5.99
N VAL A 1010 37.97 -11.89 -5.76
CA VAL A 1010 37.67 -13.32 -5.91
C VAL A 1010 37.87 -13.79 -7.35
N TRP A 1011 37.41 -13.01 -8.34
CA TRP A 1011 37.50 -13.35 -9.76
C TRP A 1011 38.93 -13.38 -10.32
N VAL A 1012 39.91 -12.79 -9.62
CA VAL A 1012 41.34 -12.96 -9.96
C VAL A 1012 41.76 -14.43 -9.81
N HIS A 1013 41.23 -15.12 -8.80
CA HIS A 1013 41.56 -16.52 -8.51
C HIS A 1013 40.53 -17.51 -9.09
N LEU A 1014 39.26 -17.09 -9.17
CA LEU A 1014 38.12 -17.91 -9.58
C LEU A 1014 37.35 -17.22 -10.73
N PRO A 1015 37.88 -17.20 -11.97
CA PRO A 1015 37.38 -16.31 -13.02
C PRO A 1015 35.97 -16.64 -13.54
N ASN A 1016 35.51 -17.89 -13.38
CA ASN A 1016 34.24 -18.37 -13.93
C ASN A 1016 33.11 -18.47 -12.88
N VAL A 1017 33.38 -18.15 -11.62
CA VAL A 1017 32.40 -18.28 -10.54
C VAL A 1017 31.37 -17.16 -10.62
N LYS A 1018 30.09 -17.54 -10.58
CA LYS A 1018 28.97 -16.60 -10.57
C LYS A 1018 28.49 -16.32 -9.15
N VAL A 1019 27.86 -15.16 -8.99
CA VAL A 1019 27.16 -14.75 -7.77
C VAL A 1019 25.68 -14.66 -8.07
N VAL A 1020 24.87 -15.34 -7.28
CA VAL A 1020 23.41 -15.33 -7.39
C VAL A 1020 22.82 -14.55 -6.23
N LEU A 1021 22.09 -13.48 -6.56
CA LEU A 1021 21.48 -12.53 -5.64
C LEU A 1021 19.96 -12.74 -5.63
N LEU A 1022 19.43 -13.44 -4.63
CA LEU A 1022 17.99 -13.67 -4.46
C LEU A 1022 17.39 -12.66 -3.46
N GLY A 1023 16.16 -12.20 -3.72
CA GLY A 1023 15.46 -11.30 -2.81
C GLY A 1023 14.32 -10.54 -3.46
N SER A 1024 13.24 -10.30 -2.72
CA SER A 1024 12.11 -9.50 -3.22
C SER A 1024 12.48 -8.02 -3.34
N HIS A 1025 11.88 -7.33 -4.32
CA HIS A 1025 11.96 -5.88 -4.52
C HIS A 1025 13.38 -5.29 -4.73
N PRO A 1026 14.25 -5.86 -5.60
CA PRO A 1026 15.57 -5.29 -5.83
C PRO A 1026 15.45 -3.86 -6.40
N PRO A 1027 16.02 -2.83 -5.75
CA PRO A 1027 16.01 -1.47 -6.28
C PRO A 1027 16.88 -1.38 -7.54
N LEU A 1028 16.75 -0.29 -8.30
CA LEU A 1028 17.50 -0.07 -9.53
C LEU A 1028 19.01 -0.24 -9.32
N ALA A 1029 19.56 0.25 -8.20
CA ALA A 1029 20.98 0.08 -7.86
C ALA A 1029 21.42 -1.39 -7.81
N VAL A 1030 20.59 -2.28 -7.23
CA VAL A 1030 20.88 -3.73 -7.20
C VAL A 1030 20.66 -4.37 -8.56
N GLN A 1031 19.63 -3.96 -9.30
CA GLN A 1031 19.39 -4.47 -10.66
C GLN A 1031 20.56 -4.12 -11.60
N GLN A 1032 21.17 -2.95 -11.43
CA GLN A 1032 22.35 -2.51 -12.19
C GLN A 1032 23.63 -3.29 -11.86
N LEU A 1033 23.67 -4.06 -10.77
CA LEU A 1033 24.78 -4.98 -10.49
C LEU A 1033 24.77 -6.20 -11.42
N ALA A 1034 23.66 -6.46 -12.13
CA ALA A 1034 23.54 -7.63 -12.99
C ALA A 1034 24.50 -7.57 -14.19
N ILE A 1035 25.37 -8.57 -14.28
CA ILE A 1035 26.34 -8.80 -15.37
C ILE A 1035 26.44 -10.31 -15.61
N ASP A 1036 27.18 -10.77 -16.62
CA ASP A 1036 27.32 -12.23 -16.92
C ASP A 1036 27.77 -13.08 -15.70
N LYS A 1037 28.48 -12.46 -14.75
CA LYS A 1037 28.96 -13.09 -13.51
C LYS A 1037 28.10 -12.80 -12.26
N VAL A 1038 27.09 -11.92 -12.34
CA VAL A 1038 26.22 -11.54 -11.23
C VAL A 1038 24.76 -11.65 -11.68
N ILE A 1039 24.04 -12.61 -11.12
CA ILE A 1039 22.66 -12.93 -11.47
C ILE A 1039 21.73 -12.35 -10.40
N VAL A 1040 20.85 -11.44 -10.81
CA VAL A 1040 19.80 -10.85 -9.95
C VAL A 1040 18.46 -11.43 -10.38
N THR A 1041 17.82 -12.26 -9.53
CA THR A 1041 16.60 -13.00 -9.92
C THR A 1041 15.30 -12.40 -9.40
N GLY A 1042 15.34 -11.64 -8.30
CA GLY A 1042 14.14 -11.20 -7.58
C GLY A 1042 13.62 -12.23 -6.56
N TYR A 1043 12.32 -12.17 -6.24
CA TYR A 1043 11.67 -13.07 -5.28
C TYR A 1043 11.55 -14.49 -5.85
N VAL A 1044 11.91 -15.49 -5.04
CA VAL A 1044 11.78 -16.91 -5.35
C VAL A 1044 11.04 -17.57 -4.20
N LYS A 1045 9.91 -18.22 -4.49
CA LYS A 1045 9.05 -18.84 -3.49
C LYS A 1045 9.73 -20.00 -2.76
N ASP A 1046 10.44 -20.86 -3.50
CA ASP A 1046 11.22 -21.97 -2.94
C ASP A 1046 12.71 -21.84 -3.31
N VAL A 1047 13.52 -21.57 -2.30
CA VAL A 1047 14.98 -21.38 -2.42
C VAL A 1047 15.78 -22.65 -2.10
N SER A 1048 15.12 -23.77 -1.76
CA SER A 1048 15.78 -25.02 -1.36
C SER A 1048 16.79 -25.51 -2.41
N SER A 1049 16.41 -25.46 -3.69
CA SER A 1049 17.27 -25.85 -4.81
C SER A 1049 18.57 -25.03 -4.89
N PHE A 1050 18.55 -23.75 -4.48
CA PHE A 1050 19.72 -22.89 -4.45
C PHE A 1050 20.66 -23.31 -3.31
N PHE A 1051 20.13 -23.54 -2.11
CA PHE A 1051 20.92 -24.05 -0.99
C PHE A 1051 21.56 -25.42 -1.28
N LEU A 1052 20.90 -26.28 -2.06
CA LEU A 1052 21.40 -27.61 -2.42
C LEU A 1052 22.40 -27.62 -3.59
N SER A 1053 22.41 -26.57 -4.43
CA SER A 1053 23.26 -26.49 -5.63
C SER A 1053 24.47 -25.58 -5.48
N HIS A 1054 24.43 -24.61 -4.56
CA HIS A 1054 25.50 -23.63 -4.43
C HIS A 1054 26.65 -24.13 -3.54
N LYS A 1055 27.86 -23.61 -3.77
CA LYS A 1055 29.08 -23.96 -3.01
C LYS A 1055 29.26 -23.12 -1.75
N VAL A 1056 28.99 -21.83 -1.83
CA VAL A 1056 29.24 -20.91 -0.71
C VAL A 1056 28.04 -20.00 -0.52
N PHE A 1057 27.56 -19.89 0.71
CA PHE A 1057 26.65 -18.83 1.11
C PHE A 1057 27.44 -17.64 1.65
N VAL A 1058 27.11 -16.43 1.23
CA VAL A 1058 27.76 -15.21 1.72
C VAL A 1058 26.77 -14.30 2.44
N ALA A 1059 27.20 -13.72 3.56
CA ALA A 1059 26.44 -12.71 4.31
C ALA A 1059 27.35 -11.49 4.66
N PRO A 1060 27.69 -10.65 3.67
CA PRO A 1060 28.66 -9.56 3.83
C PRO A 1060 28.03 -8.29 4.45
N LEU A 1061 27.30 -8.43 5.57
CA LEU A 1061 26.57 -7.34 6.21
C LEU A 1061 27.50 -6.41 7.00
N ARG A 1062 27.52 -5.11 6.71
CA ARG A 1062 28.37 -4.15 7.46
C ARG A 1062 27.69 -3.53 8.68
N TYR A 1063 26.36 -3.51 8.68
CA TYR A 1063 25.52 -3.06 9.80
C TYR A 1063 24.21 -3.87 9.89
N GLY A 1064 23.45 -3.68 10.97
CA GLY A 1064 22.22 -4.40 11.27
C GLY A 1064 22.12 -4.75 12.75
N ALA A 1065 20.98 -5.30 13.19
CA ALA A 1065 20.74 -5.82 14.53
C ALA A 1065 19.97 -7.16 14.45
N GLY A 1066 19.81 -7.87 15.57
CA GLY A 1066 19.12 -9.15 15.62
C GLY A 1066 19.81 -10.32 14.89
N MET A 1067 19.09 -11.42 14.71
CA MET A 1067 19.58 -12.68 14.12
C MET A 1067 19.22 -12.80 12.63
N LYS A 1068 20.16 -13.27 11.80
CA LYS A 1068 20.01 -13.31 10.33
C LYS A 1068 19.45 -14.66 9.92
N GLY A 1069 18.13 -14.73 9.68
CA GLY A 1069 17.45 -15.99 9.35
C GLY A 1069 18.01 -16.74 8.15
N LYS A 1070 18.57 -16.05 7.14
CA LYS A 1070 19.15 -16.72 5.96
C LYS A 1070 20.48 -17.41 6.22
N ILE A 1071 21.22 -17.00 7.25
CA ILE A 1071 22.38 -17.76 7.75
C ILE A 1071 21.89 -19.06 8.39
N GLY A 1072 20.86 -18.99 9.25
CA GLY A 1072 20.25 -20.19 9.83
C GLY A 1072 19.71 -21.13 8.77
N GLN A 1073 19.01 -20.61 7.76
CA GLN A 1073 18.55 -21.40 6.62
C GLN A 1073 19.71 -22.04 5.86
N SER A 1074 20.84 -21.35 5.66
CA SER A 1074 22.04 -21.97 5.06
C SER A 1074 22.54 -23.17 5.87
N LEU A 1075 22.51 -23.07 7.20
CA LEU A 1075 22.87 -24.20 8.08
C LEU A 1075 21.85 -25.35 8.00
N GLU A 1076 20.56 -25.08 7.75
CA GLU A 1076 19.54 -26.13 7.62
C GLU A 1076 19.88 -27.08 6.47
N TYR A 1077 20.50 -26.55 5.41
CA TYR A 1077 20.95 -27.31 4.24
C TYR A 1077 22.44 -27.69 4.27
N GLY A 1078 23.13 -27.42 5.37
CA GLY A 1078 24.57 -27.68 5.51
C GLY A 1078 25.45 -26.92 4.52
N LEU A 1079 24.99 -25.77 3.99
CA LEU A 1079 25.76 -24.95 3.06
C LEU A 1079 26.75 -24.06 3.83
N PRO A 1080 28.08 -24.23 3.64
CA PRO A 1080 29.08 -23.43 4.34
C PRO A 1080 29.01 -21.93 4.05
N ILE A 1081 29.36 -21.14 5.06
CA ILE A 1081 29.06 -19.70 5.13
C ILE A 1081 30.36 -18.88 5.26
N VAL A 1082 30.43 -17.79 4.50
CA VAL A 1082 31.35 -16.67 4.76
C VAL A 1082 30.54 -15.45 5.15
N SER A 1083 30.85 -14.83 6.27
CA SER A 1083 30.09 -13.71 6.82
C SER A 1083 31.02 -12.65 7.43
N THR A 1084 30.50 -11.47 7.69
CA THR A 1084 31.12 -10.52 8.63
C THR A 1084 30.79 -10.89 10.07
N THR A 1085 31.46 -10.26 11.02
CA THR A 1085 31.14 -10.35 12.45
C THR A 1085 29.70 -9.90 12.71
N VAL A 1086 29.25 -8.83 12.05
CA VAL A 1086 27.87 -8.32 12.14
C VAL A 1086 26.86 -9.29 11.52
N GLY A 1087 27.20 -9.94 10.41
CA GLY A 1087 26.34 -10.93 9.77
C GLY A 1087 26.16 -12.18 10.64
N ALA A 1088 27.22 -12.67 11.27
CA ALA A 1088 27.21 -13.88 12.10
C ALA A 1088 26.66 -13.66 13.53
N GLU A 1089 26.35 -12.42 13.90
CA GLU A 1089 25.82 -12.05 15.21
C GLU A 1089 24.54 -12.84 15.57
N GLY A 1090 24.42 -13.23 16.84
CA GLY A 1090 23.22 -13.88 17.39
C GLY A 1090 23.14 -15.39 17.21
N MET A 1091 23.87 -15.98 16.24
CA MET A 1091 23.81 -17.41 15.93
C MET A 1091 24.87 -18.28 16.65
N GLY A 1092 25.68 -17.70 17.55
CA GLY A 1092 26.69 -18.45 18.30
C GLY A 1092 27.76 -19.12 17.42
N LEU A 1093 27.95 -18.63 16.20
CA LEU A 1093 28.86 -19.23 15.22
C LEU A 1093 30.32 -18.90 15.56
N ILE A 1094 31.21 -19.88 15.31
CA ILE A 1094 32.64 -19.78 15.66
C ILE A 1094 33.47 -19.83 14.38
N HIS A 1095 34.31 -18.82 14.20
CA HIS A 1095 35.22 -18.71 13.05
C HIS A 1095 36.06 -20.00 12.88
N SER A 1096 36.18 -20.48 11.63
CA SER A 1096 36.90 -21.70 11.25
C SER A 1096 36.37 -23.02 11.86
N LYS A 1097 35.24 -22.98 12.56
CA LYS A 1097 34.53 -24.17 13.09
C LYS A 1097 33.16 -24.36 12.45
N SER A 1098 32.31 -23.33 12.45
CA SER A 1098 30.96 -23.38 11.86
C SER A 1098 30.70 -22.30 10.80
N VAL A 1099 31.59 -21.31 10.69
CA VAL A 1099 31.50 -20.20 9.72
C VAL A 1099 32.92 -19.66 9.45
N LEU A 1100 33.13 -18.98 8.32
CA LEU A 1100 34.29 -18.12 8.11
C LEU A 1100 33.89 -16.65 8.27
N ILE A 1101 34.70 -15.90 9.00
CA ILE A 1101 34.40 -14.52 9.42
C ILE A 1101 35.53 -13.63 8.95
N ALA A 1102 35.19 -12.55 8.26
CA ALA A 1102 36.11 -11.48 7.89
C ALA A 1102 35.35 -10.16 7.72
N ASP A 1103 35.92 -9.06 8.21
CA ASP A 1103 35.28 -7.74 8.20
C ASP A 1103 35.87 -6.77 7.16
N THR A 1104 36.91 -7.19 6.43
CA THR A 1104 37.56 -6.41 5.36
C THR A 1104 37.34 -7.06 4.00
N ALA A 1105 37.34 -6.28 2.92
CA ALA A 1105 37.08 -6.81 1.58
C ALA A 1105 38.14 -7.84 1.14
N ASP A 1106 39.41 -7.60 1.47
CA ASP A 1106 40.50 -8.54 1.20
C ASP A 1106 40.34 -9.83 1.99
N GLY A 1107 40.12 -9.73 3.31
CA GLY A 1107 39.91 -10.90 4.16
C GLY A 1107 38.68 -11.70 3.71
N PHE A 1108 37.58 -11.04 3.36
CA PHE A 1108 36.36 -11.70 2.90
C PHE A 1108 36.60 -12.46 1.59
N ALA A 1109 37.30 -11.85 0.63
CA ALA A 1109 37.65 -12.49 -0.63
C ALA A 1109 38.56 -13.71 -0.41
N GLU A 1110 39.55 -13.62 0.48
CA GLU A 1110 40.43 -14.74 0.86
C GLU A 1110 39.63 -15.91 1.45
N GLN A 1111 38.68 -15.63 2.35
CA GLN A 1111 37.83 -16.67 2.94
C GLN A 1111 36.93 -17.35 1.89
N ILE A 1112 36.38 -16.59 0.93
CA ILE A 1112 35.61 -17.16 -0.19
C ILE A 1112 36.50 -18.11 -1.01
N VAL A 1113 37.68 -17.66 -1.43
CA VAL A 1113 38.59 -18.46 -2.27
C VAL A 1113 39.04 -19.73 -1.53
N GLN A 1114 39.40 -19.61 -0.25
CA GLN A 1114 39.81 -20.74 0.57
C GLN A 1114 38.68 -21.78 0.72
N LEU A 1115 37.46 -21.33 0.99
CA LEU A 1115 36.31 -22.22 1.15
C LEU A 1115 35.90 -22.89 -0.17
N TYR A 1116 35.94 -22.14 -1.26
CA TYR A 1116 35.54 -22.62 -2.59
C TYR A 1116 36.50 -23.67 -3.15
N THR A 1117 37.77 -23.64 -2.75
CA THR A 1117 38.83 -24.52 -3.28
C THR A 1117 39.18 -25.71 -2.37
N SER A 1118 38.78 -25.68 -1.09
CA SER A 1118 39.15 -26.70 -0.10
C SER A 1118 37.97 -27.60 0.27
N GLU A 1119 37.87 -28.77 -0.39
CA GLU A 1119 36.84 -29.78 -0.07
C GLU A 1119 36.86 -30.21 1.41
N ARG A 1120 38.07 -30.32 1.99
CA ARG A 1120 38.23 -30.65 3.42
C ARG A 1120 37.62 -29.59 4.33
N LEU A 1121 37.88 -28.31 4.05
CA LEU A 1121 37.33 -27.19 4.85
C LEU A 1121 35.82 -27.10 4.66
N TRP A 1122 35.35 -27.25 3.42
CA TRP A 1122 33.94 -27.24 3.09
C TRP A 1122 33.17 -28.33 3.86
N ASN A 1123 33.62 -29.59 3.77
CA ASN A 1123 33.00 -30.72 4.47
C ASN A 1123 33.03 -30.54 5.99
N LYS A 1124 34.11 -29.97 6.54
CA LYS A 1124 34.21 -29.64 7.97
C LYS A 1124 33.10 -28.66 8.38
N LEU A 1125 32.94 -27.54 7.68
CA LEU A 1125 31.93 -26.54 8.00
C LEU A 1125 30.50 -27.06 7.78
N ALA A 1126 30.26 -27.79 6.69
CA ALA A 1126 28.97 -28.41 6.39
C ALA A 1126 28.54 -29.40 7.49
N SER A 1127 29.45 -30.25 7.95
CA SER A 1127 29.17 -31.20 9.03
C SER A 1127 28.93 -30.53 10.40
N ALA A 1128 29.43 -29.30 10.59
CA ALA A 1128 29.23 -28.54 11.81
C ALA A 1128 27.87 -27.82 11.87
N SER A 1129 27.14 -27.72 10.75
CA SER A 1129 25.88 -26.97 10.67
C SER A 1129 24.79 -27.51 11.61
N GLN A 1130 24.62 -28.83 11.71
CA GLN A 1130 23.62 -29.44 12.61
C GLN A 1130 23.88 -29.10 14.08
N GLN A 1131 25.15 -29.20 14.51
CA GLN A 1131 25.53 -28.83 15.88
C GLN A 1131 25.29 -27.33 16.15
N ALA A 1132 25.59 -26.48 15.15
CA ALA A 1132 25.36 -25.04 15.26
C ALA A 1132 23.86 -24.68 15.33
N LEU A 1133 22.99 -25.48 14.69
CA LEU A 1133 21.53 -25.27 14.71
C LEU A 1133 20.83 -25.78 15.96
N THR A 1134 21.44 -26.67 16.75
CA THR A 1134 20.80 -27.33 17.89
C THR A 1134 20.09 -26.35 18.86
N PRO A 1135 20.67 -25.19 19.23
CA PRO A 1135 20.01 -24.22 20.13
C PRO A 1135 18.79 -23.50 19.51
N TYR A 1136 18.58 -23.67 18.20
CA TYR A 1136 17.60 -22.96 17.40
C TYR A 1136 16.50 -23.89 16.85
N THR A 1137 16.52 -25.17 17.20
CA THR A 1137 15.47 -26.10 16.75
C THR A 1137 14.16 -25.90 17.52
N PRO A 1138 13.00 -26.26 16.94
CA PRO A 1138 11.73 -26.18 17.63
C PRO A 1138 11.74 -26.86 19.01
N GLU A 1139 12.40 -28.02 19.13
CA GLU A 1139 12.48 -28.82 20.36
C GLU A 1139 13.26 -28.12 21.47
N TYR A 1140 14.31 -27.38 21.11
CA TYR A 1140 15.08 -26.62 22.09
C TYR A 1140 14.33 -25.35 22.50
N VAL A 1141 13.80 -24.62 21.52
CA VAL A 1141 13.12 -23.34 21.76
C VAL A 1141 11.81 -23.55 22.52
N GLN A 1142 11.06 -24.63 22.30
CA GLN A 1142 9.83 -24.90 23.05
C GLN A 1142 10.08 -25.12 24.55
N VAL A 1143 11.19 -25.77 24.93
CA VAL A 1143 11.57 -25.96 26.34
C VAL A 1143 11.97 -24.64 26.98
N GLN A 1144 12.68 -23.79 26.23
CA GLN A 1144 13.06 -22.45 26.69
C GLN A 1144 11.83 -21.55 26.85
N LEU A 1145 10.94 -21.53 25.86
CA LEU A 1145 9.71 -20.76 25.90
C LEU A 1145 8.80 -21.22 27.06
N ALA A 1146 8.66 -22.53 27.28
CA ALA A 1146 7.89 -23.07 28.40
C ALA A 1146 8.37 -22.52 29.75
N LYS A 1147 9.70 -22.55 29.99
CA LYS A 1147 10.30 -22.02 31.23
C LYS A 1147 10.04 -20.52 31.40
N VAL A 1148 10.16 -19.76 30.32
CA VAL A 1148 9.90 -18.31 30.34
C VAL A 1148 8.44 -18.02 30.67
N MET A 1149 7.51 -18.74 30.05
CA MET A 1149 6.08 -18.56 30.29
C MET A 1149 5.65 -19.04 31.68
N GLU A 1150 6.27 -20.10 32.21
CA GLU A 1150 6.03 -20.60 33.57
C GLU A 1150 6.51 -19.59 34.63
N GLN A 1151 7.66 -18.94 34.41
CA GLN A 1151 8.16 -17.89 35.31
C GLN A 1151 7.30 -16.62 35.31
N LEU A 1152 6.56 -16.37 34.23
CA LEU A 1152 5.70 -15.21 34.07
C LEU A 1152 4.27 -15.45 34.57
N SER A 1153 3.84 -16.73 34.59
CA SER A 1153 2.53 -17.19 35.09
C SER A 1153 2.43 -17.06 36.60
#